data_AF-A0AAD8P816-F1
#
_entry.id   AF-A0AAD8P816-F1
#
_cell.length_a   1.000
_cell.length_b   1.000
_cell.length_c   1.000
_cell.angle_alpha   90.00
_cell.angle_beta   90.00
_cell.angle_gamma   90.00
#
_symmetry.space_group_name_H-M   'P 1'
#
loop_
_entity.id
_entity.type
_entity.pdbx_description
1 polymer ?
#
loop_
_entity_poly.entity_id
_entity_poly.type
_entity_poly.pdbx_seq_one_letter_code
_entity_poly.pdbx_strand_id
1 'polypeptide(L)'
;MLRRCIILLIASSAFGLHSKPRIDRHRPYDLTHRANAATNLAKDARYGFITGASSSSFLDNARKGHNKRGSCARNGYKGALTRLPPLGAYVTDAPDMEVPLQRYRNIGIIAHIDAGKTTTTERVLYLTGVSFKLGEVHDGEAIMDYMPQERERGITITAAATTCFWRGGYRKFPQHRINIIDTPGHVDFTVEVERSLRVLDGAAAVFDGVAGVEPQSETVWRQASNHNIPRIAYINKMDRHGASFEKCIKEMEQKLGATPVPVFIPVGSASTFQGVIDIIRKKFYIFDKEKSGFEYTEEEIPENMQDEFQHYRTHALEHAAQASEDILEKYLEKGDLPEDDIRRGLRIMTLDNRIAPVSAGSSLKNKNIQGFLDMIVDYLPSPCESNKMSIMETNKEEKNEEKSLSEAMLSVKKCHETKIKFDTEDFTLPLAALAFKISHDAQIGTQAYIRVYRGQVSVGDVVYNSRTKKTNRVQKLLFIHSNERKHLKTAHAGDIVSLVGVKDIITGDTICDEKHPIMLESIDFPEPVISLRVEPEDGNELERMCDVFRKFMKEDPSFRMYMKAETNETIISGMGELHLDIIVDRVRREYGLGVKTGSPQVEFKETFVKAVHAEGRYVRQSGGRGQYGHVKLYIEPLEQGSGVEFRSNITCGAIPQAFIPAIEEGARQQFKEGLLAHYPVTDVRVTLLDGTFHIVDSSEFAFHTATTMAVRDAGKEAGIKLLEPIMKVNVVCPAANFNTVRGDLLRRRGQVDTIREGYGGVKEIYGTVPLQEMSGYMTELRSISQGRGFYTMEMSHYHPVPPTVQEKIVSSTLKRQT
;
A
#
# COMPACT_ATOMS: atom_id res chain seq x y z
N MET A 1 -55.58 -34.78 16.00
CA MET A 1 -55.24 -36.23 15.97
C MET A 1 -55.02 -36.67 14.52
N LEU A 2 -53.79 -37.02 14.13
CA LEU A 2 -53.50 -37.79 12.91
C LEU A 2 -52.11 -38.44 13.06
N ARG A 3 -51.93 -39.66 12.53
CA ARG A 3 -50.77 -40.54 12.82
C ARG A 3 -49.77 -40.59 11.65
N ARG A 4 -48.45 -40.53 11.94
CA ARG A 4 -47.47 -41.65 11.81
C ARG A 4 -46.00 -41.19 11.92
N CYS A 5 -45.20 -41.94 12.70
CA CYS A 5 -43.72 -42.18 12.65
C CYS A 5 -42.76 -40.96 12.48
N ILE A 6 -41.86 -40.54 13.40
CA ILE A 6 -41.16 -41.13 14.57
C ILE A 6 -40.31 -42.38 14.19
N ILE A 7 -38.99 -42.55 14.47
CA ILE A 7 -38.16 -42.27 15.67
C ILE A 7 -36.67 -41.90 15.34
N LEU A 8 -36.00 -41.16 16.25
CA LEU A 8 -34.56 -40.84 16.28
C LEU A 8 -33.74 -41.77 17.21
N LEU A 9 -32.41 -41.80 16.99
CA LEU A 9 -31.31 -42.04 17.95
C LEU A 9 -31.13 -43.44 18.60
N ILE A 10 -29.88 -43.94 18.59
CA ILE A 10 -28.97 -44.04 19.76
C ILE A 10 -27.53 -44.37 19.26
N ALA A 11 -26.53 -44.14 20.10
CA ALA A 11 -25.10 -44.08 19.75
C ALA A 11 -24.25 -45.25 20.31
N SER A 12 -22.99 -45.26 19.85
CA SER A 12 -21.77 -45.72 20.55
C SER A 12 -21.37 -47.21 20.61
N SER A 13 -20.13 -47.43 20.15
CA SER A 13 -19.03 -48.21 20.76
C SER A 13 -18.71 -49.65 20.32
N ALA A 14 -17.40 -49.94 20.44
CA ALA A 14 -16.72 -51.25 20.60
C ALA A 14 -16.26 -52.08 19.37
N PHE A 15 -14.96 -51.92 19.06
CA PHE A 15 -13.89 -52.96 19.06
C PHE A 15 -13.95 -54.23 18.16
N GLY A 16 -12.79 -54.52 17.54
CA GLY A 16 -12.34 -55.86 17.06
C GLY A 16 -12.18 -55.94 15.53
N LEU A 17 -10.98 -55.91 14.92
CA LEU A 17 -9.80 -56.82 14.95
C LEU A 17 -9.78 -57.83 13.78
N HIS A 18 -8.62 -57.87 13.08
CA HIS A 18 -8.19 -58.87 12.07
C HIS A 18 -8.99 -58.90 10.74
N SER A 19 -8.40 -59.23 9.57
CA SER A 19 -7.00 -59.47 9.15
C SER A 19 -6.84 -59.41 7.61
N LYS A 20 -5.59 -59.28 7.13
CA LYS A 20 -5.09 -59.48 5.73
C LYS A 20 -5.49 -60.87 5.17
N PRO A 21 -5.48 -61.17 3.82
CA PRO A 21 -4.49 -60.75 2.79
C PRO A 21 -5.09 -60.21 1.45
N ARG A 22 -4.40 -59.54 0.51
CA ARG A 22 -3.06 -59.66 -0.16
C ARG A 22 -2.98 -60.68 -1.33
N ILE A 23 -2.83 -60.14 -2.57
CA ILE A 23 -1.99 -60.67 -3.69
C ILE A 23 -2.58 -61.94 -4.41
N ASP A 24 -2.52 -62.17 -5.74
CA ASP A 24 -1.55 -61.79 -6.79
C ASP A 24 -2.10 -61.82 -8.26
N ARG A 25 -1.28 -61.30 -9.20
CA ARG A 25 -1.00 -61.81 -10.58
C ARG A 25 -1.89 -61.63 -11.84
N HIS A 26 -1.12 -61.47 -12.94
CA HIS A 26 -1.33 -61.79 -14.37
C HIS A 26 -2.03 -60.80 -15.36
N ARG A 27 -1.18 -60.14 -16.17
CA ARG A 27 -1.33 -59.86 -17.63
C ARG A 27 -1.33 -61.20 -18.43
N PRO A 28 -1.66 -61.26 -19.76
CA PRO A 28 -1.73 -60.19 -20.77
C PRO A 28 -2.93 -60.24 -21.74
N TYR A 29 -3.01 -59.32 -22.71
CA TYR A 29 -3.15 -59.63 -24.16
C TYR A 29 -2.90 -58.37 -25.01
N ASP A 30 -2.45 -58.58 -26.25
CA ASP A 30 -2.04 -57.57 -27.25
C ASP A 30 -3.06 -57.55 -28.42
N LEU A 31 -3.07 -56.51 -29.27
CA LEU A 31 -3.45 -56.54 -30.71
C LEU A 31 -3.65 -55.14 -31.36
N THR A 32 -2.57 -54.66 -31.96
CA THR A 32 -2.40 -53.92 -33.23
C THR A 32 -3.59 -53.44 -34.12
N HIS A 33 -3.47 -52.15 -34.52
CA HIS A 33 -3.59 -51.58 -35.89
C HIS A 33 -4.91 -51.40 -36.70
N ARG A 34 -5.16 -50.10 -37.00
CA ARG A 34 -5.46 -49.44 -38.31
C ARG A 34 -6.78 -49.68 -39.08
N ALA A 35 -7.25 -48.54 -39.64
CA ALA A 35 -8.01 -48.37 -40.90
C ALA A 35 -9.49 -48.86 -40.90
N ASN A 36 -10.42 -48.36 -41.74
CA ASN A 36 -10.54 -47.13 -42.55
C ASN A 36 -12.00 -47.03 -43.09
N ALA A 37 -12.40 -45.84 -43.57
CA ALA A 37 -13.39 -45.62 -44.66
C ALA A 37 -14.86 -46.05 -44.41
N ALA A 38 -15.91 -45.55 -45.09
CA ALA A 38 -16.11 -44.46 -46.08
C ALA A 38 -17.54 -43.85 -45.83
N THR A 39 -17.96 -42.68 -46.33
CA THR A 39 -18.20 -42.28 -47.74
C THR A 39 -18.47 -40.75 -47.78
N ASN A 40 -17.80 -39.96 -48.64
CA ASN A 40 -18.20 -39.50 -50.01
C ASN A 40 -19.49 -38.64 -50.06
N LEU A 41 -19.62 -37.50 -50.76
CA LEU A 41 -18.85 -36.80 -51.82
C LEU A 41 -18.70 -35.29 -51.49
N ALA A 42 -17.57 -34.60 -51.74
CA ALA A 42 -17.05 -34.02 -53.02
C ALA A 42 -17.89 -32.82 -53.53
N LYS A 43 -17.37 -31.67 -53.99
CA LYS A 43 -16.09 -31.20 -54.62
C LYS A 43 -15.91 -29.68 -54.36
N ASP A 44 -14.85 -28.92 -54.72
CA ASP A 44 -13.46 -29.06 -55.21
C ASP A 44 -12.75 -27.69 -54.88
N ALA A 45 -11.50 -27.62 -54.40
CA ALA A 45 -10.23 -27.34 -55.13
C ALA A 45 -9.98 -25.88 -55.63
N ARG A 46 -8.74 -25.34 -55.74
CA ARG A 46 -7.51 -25.35 -54.89
C ARG A 46 -6.47 -24.38 -55.53
N TYR A 47 -5.72 -23.61 -54.72
CA TYR A 47 -4.41 -22.96 -55.00
C TYR A 47 -4.21 -21.99 -56.20
N GLY A 48 -3.48 -20.89 -55.95
CA GLY A 48 -2.89 -19.97 -56.95
C GLY A 48 -2.02 -18.90 -56.29
N PHE A 49 -0.87 -18.56 -56.89
CA PHE A 49 0.23 -17.75 -56.29
C PHE A 49 0.62 -16.57 -57.24
N ILE A 50 1.46 -15.63 -56.77
CA ILE A 50 2.40 -14.76 -57.53
C ILE A 50 1.91 -13.41 -58.14
N THR A 51 2.60 -12.31 -57.74
CA THR A 51 2.71 -10.94 -58.35
C THR A 51 1.44 -10.09 -58.55
N GLY A 52 1.46 -8.76 -58.66
CA GLY A 52 2.54 -7.73 -58.63
C GLY A 52 2.10 -6.46 -59.39
N ALA A 53 2.85 -5.35 -59.26
CA ALA A 53 2.77 -4.10 -60.06
C ALA A 53 1.58 -3.10 -59.85
N SER A 54 1.89 -2.01 -59.11
CA SER A 54 1.90 -0.57 -59.53
C SER A 54 0.78 0.11 -60.36
N SER A 55 0.77 1.46 -60.24
CA SER A 55 0.06 2.50 -61.03
C SER A 55 -1.44 2.66 -60.72
N SER A 56 -2.02 3.79 -60.28
CA SER A 56 -1.84 5.26 -60.43
C SER A 56 -2.79 5.88 -61.46
N SER A 57 -3.41 7.04 -61.10
CA SER A 57 -4.34 7.87 -61.89
C SER A 57 -5.68 7.19 -62.26
N PHE A 58 -6.85 7.84 -62.17
CA PHE A 58 -7.23 9.04 -62.91
C PHE A 58 -8.30 9.92 -62.22
N LEU A 59 -8.44 11.15 -62.73
CA LEU A 59 -9.34 12.23 -62.29
C LEU A 59 -10.74 12.19 -62.95
N ASP A 60 -11.63 13.03 -62.41
CA ASP A 60 -12.80 13.69 -63.03
C ASP A 60 -13.99 12.87 -63.55
N ASN A 61 -15.17 13.09 -62.93
CA ASN A 61 -16.26 13.95 -63.45
C ASN A 61 -17.50 13.82 -62.51
N ALA A 62 -18.06 14.87 -61.90
CA ALA A 62 -18.80 16.02 -62.45
C ALA A 62 -20.34 15.83 -62.61
N ARG A 63 -21.08 16.56 -61.76
CA ARG A 63 -22.42 17.19 -61.97
C ARG A 63 -23.64 16.35 -62.41
N LYS A 64 -24.65 16.30 -61.52
CA LYS A 64 -26.11 16.61 -61.71
C LYS A 64 -26.85 16.21 -60.41
N GLY A 65 -27.88 16.87 -59.88
CA GLY A 65 -28.52 18.14 -60.28
C GLY A 65 -30.04 18.03 -60.49
N HIS A 66 -30.84 17.97 -59.41
CA HIS A 66 -32.28 18.35 -59.26
C HIS A 66 -32.89 17.64 -58.03
N ASN A 67 -33.98 18.03 -57.33
CA ASN A 67 -34.75 19.27 -57.09
C ASN A 67 -36.22 18.86 -56.82
N LYS A 68 -36.75 19.05 -55.59
CA LYS A 68 -38.14 19.44 -55.21
C LYS A 68 -38.70 18.76 -53.94
N ARG A 69 -39.29 19.61 -53.06
CA ARG A 69 -40.54 19.44 -52.25
C ARG A 69 -40.69 18.17 -51.38
N GLY A 70 -41.07 18.21 -50.10
CA GLY A 70 -41.60 19.28 -49.26
C GLY A 70 -43.02 18.98 -48.76
N SER A 71 -43.16 18.60 -47.48
CA SER A 71 -44.44 18.59 -46.76
C SER A 71 -44.24 18.69 -45.24
N CYS A 72 -44.97 19.58 -44.57
CA CYS A 72 -45.10 19.60 -43.11
C CYS A 72 -46.26 18.67 -42.67
N ALA A 73 -46.09 17.98 -41.55
CA ALA A 73 -47.18 17.41 -40.77
C ALA A 73 -46.92 17.69 -39.27
N ARG A 74 -47.98 18.06 -38.53
CA ARG A 74 -47.90 18.47 -37.12
C ARG A 74 -48.18 17.31 -36.16
N ASN A 75 -47.64 17.47 -34.95
CA ASN A 75 -48.07 16.91 -33.66
C ASN A 75 -48.01 15.40 -33.43
N GLY A 76 -47.33 15.04 -32.33
CA GLY A 76 -47.30 13.70 -31.77
C GLY A 76 -46.41 13.61 -30.53
N TYR A 77 -46.77 14.36 -29.46
CA TYR A 77 -46.12 14.16 -28.14
C TYR A 77 -46.41 12.74 -27.66
N LYS A 78 -45.39 11.89 -27.62
CA LYS A 78 -45.32 10.68 -26.79
C LYS A 78 -43.92 10.61 -26.19
N GLY A 79 -43.85 10.36 -24.89
CA GLY A 79 -42.58 10.34 -24.14
C GLY A 79 -41.60 9.34 -24.74
N ALA A 80 -40.41 9.84 -25.12
CA ALA A 80 -39.35 9.01 -25.63
C ALA A 80 -38.61 8.35 -24.47
N LEU A 81 -38.90 7.07 -24.22
CA LEU A 81 -37.97 6.17 -23.53
C LEU A 81 -36.62 6.24 -24.26
N THR A 82 -35.62 6.87 -23.64
CA THR A 82 -34.24 6.94 -24.16
C THR A 82 -33.57 5.57 -24.09
N ARG A 83 -33.95 4.69 -25.02
CA ARG A 83 -33.19 3.47 -25.30
C ARG A 83 -31.80 3.87 -25.78
N LEU A 84 -30.79 3.53 -24.99
CA LEU A 84 -29.42 3.49 -25.48
C LEU A 84 -29.35 2.50 -26.67
N PRO A 85 -28.55 2.80 -27.71
CA PRO A 85 -28.33 1.83 -28.78
C PRO A 85 -27.58 0.60 -28.23
N PRO A 86 -27.71 -0.58 -28.86
CA PRO A 86 -27.13 -1.82 -28.36
C PRO A 86 -25.60 -1.71 -28.19
N LEU A 87 -25.09 -2.24 -27.07
CA LEU A 87 -23.70 -2.08 -26.61
C LEU A 87 -22.61 -2.58 -27.60
N GLY A 88 -22.96 -3.31 -28.66
CA GLY A 88 -22.00 -3.90 -29.60
C GLY A 88 -21.49 -2.99 -30.73
N ALA A 89 -21.98 -1.75 -30.86
CA ALA A 89 -21.73 -0.90 -32.05
C ALA A 89 -20.59 0.14 -31.91
N TYR A 90 -19.80 0.10 -30.82
CA TYR A 90 -18.86 1.18 -30.47
C TYR A 90 -17.37 0.87 -30.64
N VAL A 91 -17.01 -0.28 -31.23
CA VAL A 91 -15.60 -0.67 -31.46
C VAL A 91 -15.38 -1.06 -32.93
N THR A 92 -15.52 -0.08 -33.81
CA THR A 92 -14.83 -0.06 -35.11
C THR A 92 -14.15 1.29 -35.28
N ASP A 93 -12.88 1.27 -35.68
CA ASP A 93 -12.06 2.40 -36.10
C ASP A 93 -11.66 3.40 -35.00
N ALA A 94 -10.47 3.16 -34.43
CA ALA A 94 -9.76 4.13 -33.60
C ALA A 94 -9.08 5.20 -34.47
N PRO A 95 -9.07 6.45 -33.98
CA PRO A 95 -7.83 7.21 -33.97
C PRO A 95 -7.51 7.77 -32.57
N ASP A 96 -6.22 7.78 -32.25
CA ASP A 96 -5.50 8.61 -31.27
C ASP A 96 -6.06 8.75 -29.84
N MET A 97 -5.38 8.09 -28.88
CA MET A 97 -5.64 8.20 -27.44
C MET A 97 -5.07 9.50 -26.81
N GLU A 98 -5.23 10.65 -27.45
CA GLU A 98 -4.84 11.95 -26.90
C GLU A 98 -6.01 12.60 -26.15
N VAL A 99 -6.26 12.10 -24.93
CA VAL A 99 -7.04 12.84 -23.93
C VAL A 99 -6.14 13.96 -23.38
N PRO A 100 -6.60 15.23 -23.30
CA PRO A 100 -5.79 16.31 -22.73
C PRO A 100 -5.62 16.14 -21.22
N LEU A 101 -4.48 16.58 -20.67
CA LEU A 101 -4.09 16.31 -19.28
C LEU A 101 -5.10 16.81 -18.23
N GLN A 102 -5.77 17.93 -18.50
CA GLN A 102 -6.84 18.49 -17.65
C GLN A 102 -8.05 17.51 -17.47
N ARG A 103 -8.19 16.51 -18.36
CA ARG A 103 -9.21 15.45 -18.31
C ARG A 103 -8.68 14.12 -17.77
N TYR A 104 -7.50 14.11 -17.17
CA TYR A 104 -7.00 12.96 -16.42
C TYR A 104 -7.54 13.03 -14.98
N ARG A 105 -7.77 11.87 -14.37
CA ARG A 105 -8.09 11.71 -12.94
C ARG A 105 -7.26 10.54 -12.41
N ASN A 106 -6.22 10.82 -11.62
CA ASN A 106 -5.46 9.79 -10.91
C ASN A 106 -6.09 9.58 -9.54
N ILE A 107 -6.84 8.49 -9.36
CA ILE A 107 -7.66 8.26 -8.17
C ILE A 107 -7.31 6.96 -7.45
N GLY A 108 -7.28 7.02 -6.12
CA GLY A 108 -7.27 5.82 -5.28
C GLY A 108 -8.66 5.49 -4.81
N ILE A 109 -9.02 4.20 -4.80
CA ILE A 109 -10.19 3.75 -4.06
C ILE A 109 -9.67 3.23 -2.70
N ILE A 110 -10.11 3.89 -1.63
CA ILE A 110 -9.71 3.61 -0.24
C ILE A 110 -10.91 3.12 0.57
N ALA A 111 -10.75 2.09 1.39
CA ALA A 111 -11.83 1.55 2.20
C ALA A 111 -11.32 0.64 3.34
N HIS A 112 -12.19 0.36 4.32
CA HIS A 112 -12.00 -0.76 5.24
C HIS A 112 -12.21 -2.13 4.55
N ILE A 113 -11.83 -3.20 5.25
CA ILE A 113 -12.04 -4.60 4.83
C ILE A 113 -13.54 -4.83 4.63
N ASP A 114 -13.91 -5.65 3.64
CA ASP A 114 -15.31 -5.94 3.28
C ASP A 114 -16.20 -4.76 2.85
N ALA A 115 -15.78 -3.48 2.88
CA ALA A 115 -16.57 -2.32 2.44
C ALA A 115 -17.12 -2.42 0.99
N GLY A 116 -16.63 -3.37 0.21
CA GLY A 116 -16.96 -3.57 -1.21
C GLY A 116 -16.12 -2.70 -2.14
N LYS A 117 -14.88 -2.37 -1.72
CA LYS A 117 -13.88 -1.62 -2.49
C LYS A 117 -13.65 -2.26 -3.87
N THR A 118 -13.09 -3.48 -3.88
CA THR A 118 -12.82 -4.26 -5.10
C THR A 118 -14.08 -4.41 -5.95
N THR A 119 -15.22 -4.76 -5.34
CA THR A 119 -16.51 -4.87 -6.04
C THR A 119 -16.91 -3.56 -6.74
N THR A 120 -16.66 -2.41 -6.12
CA THR A 120 -16.91 -1.08 -6.72
C THR A 120 -15.97 -0.83 -7.88
N THR A 121 -14.66 -1.13 -7.71
CA THR A 121 -13.65 -1.06 -8.77
C THR A 121 -14.05 -1.90 -9.98
N GLU A 122 -14.51 -3.14 -9.77
CA GLU A 122 -14.90 -4.04 -10.86
C GLU A 122 -16.14 -3.58 -11.62
N ARG A 123 -17.16 -3.08 -10.92
CA ARG A 123 -18.32 -2.50 -11.61
C ARG A 123 -17.96 -1.24 -12.39
N VAL A 124 -17.00 -0.44 -11.92
CA VAL A 124 -16.44 0.68 -12.70
C VAL A 124 -15.74 0.18 -13.97
N LEU A 125 -14.95 -0.89 -13.89
CA LEU A 125 -14.30 -1.48 -15.07
C LEU A 125 -15.29 -2.10 -16.06
N TYR A 126 -16.39 -2.69 -15.58
CA TYR A 126 -17.46 -3.17 -16.44
C TYR A 126 -18.22 -2.01 -17.12
N LEU A 127 -18.63 -0.98 -16.37
CA LEU A 127 -19.33 0.20 -16.89
C LEU A 127 -18.52 0.98 -17.93
N THR A 128 -17.20 1.02 -17.77
CA THR A 128 -16.28 1.69 -18.71
C THR A 128 -15.89 0.81 -19.92
N GLY A 129 -16.41 -0.43 -20.00
CA GLY A 129 -16.15 -1.36 -21.09
C GLY A 129 -14.75 -2.00 -21.09
N VAL A 130 -14.02 -1.92 -19.97
CA VAL A 130 -12.70 -2.53 -19.79
C VAL A 130 -12.81 -4.01 -19.42
N SER A 131 -13.86 -4.39 -18.68
CA SER A 131 -14.23 -5.79 -18.45
C SER A 131 -15.53 -6.16 -19.17
N PHE A 132 -15.55 -7.33 -19.80
CA PHE A 132 -16.73 -7.91 -20.44
C PHE A 132 -17.47 -8.92 -19.54
N LYS A 133 -16.96 -9.20 -18.34
CA LYS A 133 -17.58 -10.12 -17.36
C LYS A 133 -17.91 -9.41 -16.05
N LEU A 134 -19.10 -9.67 -15.53
CA LEU A 134 -19.50 -9.36 -14.15
C LEU A 134 -19.09 -10.55 -13.27
N GLY A 135 -17.82 -10.61 -12.89
CA GLY A 135 -17.37 -11.53 -11.82
C GLY A 135 -17.91 -11.11 -10.46
N GLU A 136 -17.92 -12.03 -9.50
CA GLU A 136 -18.10 -11.73 -8.08
C GLU A 136 -16.83 -12.09 -7.29
N VAL A 137 -16.48 -11.21 -6.34
CA VAL A 137 -15.29 -11.38 -5.48
C VAL A 137 -15.40 -12.64 -4.62
N HIS A 138 -16.62 -13.00 -4.18
CA HIS A 138 -16.87 -14.20 -3.38
C HIS A 138 -16.72 -15.51 -4.15
N ASP A 139 -16.87 -15.50 -5.48
CA ASP A 139 -16.71 -16.67 -6.34
C ASP A 139 -15.27 -16.82 -6.88
N GLY A 140 -14.36 -15.91 -6.52
CA GLY A 140 -12.98 -15.91 -6.98
C GLY A 140 -12.80 -15.55 -8.47
N GLU A 141 -13.84 -15.03 -9.13
CA GLU A 141 -13.79 -14.53 -10.51
C GLU A 141 -13.23 -13.10 -10.63
N ALA A 142 -12.81 -12.49 -9.51
CA ALA A 142 -12.34 -11.12 -9.47
C ALA A 142 -11.12 -10.87 -10.38
N ILE A 143 -11.15 -9.77 -11.13
CA ILE A 143 -10.10 -9.35 -12.07
C ILE A 143 -9.00 -8.57 -11.35
N MET A 144 -9.37 -7.75 -10.35
CA MET A 144 -8.41 -6.88 -9.65
C MET A 144 -7.57 -7.64 -8.62
N ASP A 145 -8.19 -8.57 -7.88
CA ASP A 145 -7.50 -9.49 -6.98
C ASP A 145 -6.93 -10.66 -7.84
N TYR A 146 -5.75 -10.44 -8.43
CA TYR A 146 -5.11 -11.38 -9.35
C TYR A 146 -4.31 -12.48 -8.64
N MET A 147 -3.89 -12.24 -7.39
CA MET A 147 -3.18 -13.25 -6.62
C MET A 147 -4.16 -14.31 -6.06
N PRO A 148 -3.82 -15.61 -6.11
CA PRO A 148 -4.62 -16.66 -5.46
C PRO A 148 -4.88 -16.38 -3.97
N GLN A 149 -3.91 -15.78 -3.28
CA GLN A 149 -3.99 -15.43 -1.86
C GLN A 149 -5.02 -14.33 -1.57
N GLU A 150 -5.18 -13.37 -2.49
CA GLU A 150 -6.17 -12.29 -2.36
C GLU A 150 -7.58 -12.88 -2.45
N ARG A 151 -7.80 -13.77 -3.42
CA ARG A 151 -9.08 -14.49 -3.64
C ARG A 151 -9.44 -15.44 -2.51
N GLU A 152 -8.49 -16.24 -2.01
CA GLU A 152 -8.73 -17.19 -0.92
C GLU A 152 -9.06 -16.50 0.41
N ARG A 153 -8.50 -15.30 0.64
CA ARG A 153 -8.67 -14.56 1.90
C ARG A 153 -9.70 -13.44 1.82
N GLY A 154 -10.19 -13.10 0.62
CA GLY A 154 -11.14 -12.00 0.39
C GLY A 154 -10.55 -10.60 0.66
N ILE A 155 -9.23 -10.44 0.55
CA ILE A 155 -8.52 -9.19 0.84
C ILE A 155 -7.59 -8.80 -0.31
N THR A 156 -7.60 -7.54 -0.72
CA THR A 156 -6.56 -6.98 -1.59
C THR A 156 -5.26 -6.84 -0.80
N ILE A 157 -4.16 -7.35 -1.35
CA ILE A 157 -2.83 -7.38 -0.73
C ILE A 157 -1.93 -6.35 -1.43
N THR A 158 -1.88 -6.34 -2.76
CA THR A 158 -1.04 -5.40 -3.52
C THR A 158 -1.86 -4.37 -4.29
N ALA A 159 -1.36 -3.15 -4.43
CA ALA A 159 -2.13 -2.10 -5.10
C ALA A 159 -2.22 -2.34 -6.62
N ALA A 160 -3.42 -2.50 -7.16
CA ALA A 160 -3.64 -2.77 -8.58
C ALA A 160 -3.94 -1.47 -9.34
N ALA A 161 -3.15 -1.16 -10.38
CA ALA A 161 -3.30 0.04 -11.19
C ALA A 161 -3.93 -0.26 -12.56
N THR A 162 -5.10 0.32 -12.84
CA THR A 162 -5.85 0.12 -14.09
C THR A 162 -6.35 1.46 -14.64
N THR A 163 -6.19 1.69 -15.95
CA THR A 163 -6.80 2.85 -16.63
C THR A 163 -8.14 2.48 -17.26
N CYS A 164 -9.15 3.34 -17.11
CA CYS A 164 -10.41 3.29 -17.84
C CYS A 164 -10.78 4.65 -18.46
N PHE A 165 -11.78 4.65 -19.36
CA PHE A 165 -12.26 5.86 -20.03
C PHE A 165 -13.74 6.08 -19.72
N TRP A 166 -14.09 7.31 -19.35
CA TRP A 166 -15.46 7.68 -19.02
C TRP A 166 -15.96 8.81 -19.92
N ARG A 167 -17.19 8.69 -20.42
CA ARG A 167 -17.89 9.70 -21.23
C ARG A 167 -19.16 10.22 -20.52
N GLY A 168 -19.34 9.87 -19.25
CA GLY A 168 -20.46 10.31 -18.43
C GLY A 168 -21.65 9.35 -18.39
N GLY A 169 -22.31 9.32 -17.23
CA GLY A 169 -23.47 8.49 -16.95
C GLY A 169 -24.77 9.27 -17.08
N TYR A 170 -25.13 10.03 -16.05
CA TYR A 170 -26.34 10.86 -16.03
C TYR A 170 -26.18 12.15 -16.86
N ARG A 171 -24.95 12.68 -16.89
CA ARG A 171 -24.52 13.79 -17.75
C ARG A 171 -23.56 13.23 -18.80
N LYS A 172 -23.61 13.74 -20.03
CA LYS A 172 -22.58 13.42 -21.04
C LYS A 172 -21.40 14.37 -20.88
N PHE A 173 -20.20 13.80 -20.75
CA PHE A 173 -18.93 14.53 -20.71
C PHE A 173 -18.13 14.26 -21.99
N PRO A 174 -17.17 15.13 -22.36
CA PRO A 174 -16.08 14.70 -23.24
C PRO A 174 -15.35 13.51 -22.61
N GLN A 175 -14.64 12.73 -23.40
CA GLN A 175 -13.90 11.57 -22.90
C GLN A 175 -12.83 12.00 -21.88
N HIS A 176 -12.95 11.46 -20.67
CA HIS A 176 -11.99 11.57 -19.58
C HIS A 176 -11.24 10.25 -19.43
N ARG A 177 -10.00 10.33 -18.94
CA ARG A 177 -9.16 9.18 -18.61
C ARG A 177 -9.04 9.09 -17.09
N ILE A 178 -9.46 7.97 -16.53
CA ILE A 178 -9.41 7.72 -15.09
C ILE A 178 -8.38 6.62 -14.86
N ASN A 179 -7.30 6.94 -14.18
CA ASN A 179 -6.29 5.99 -13.75
C ASN A 179 -6.62 5.63 -12.28
N ILE A 180 -7.06 4.39 -12.05
CA ILE A 180 -7.50 3.89 -10.74
C ILE A 180 -6.37 3.08 -10.11
N ILE A 181 -6.04 3.38 -8.86
CA ILE A 181 -5.23 2.53 -7.99
C ILE A 181 -6.14 1.93 -6.92
N ASP A 182 -6.31 0.62 -6.92
CA ASP A 182 -7.10 -0.09 -5.92
C ASP A 182 -6.20 -0.44 -4.72
N THR A 183 -6.41 0.22 -3.58
CA THR A 183 -5.48 0.15 -2.42
C THR A 183 -5.85 -0.95 -1.42
N PRO A 184 -4.90 -1.60 -0.72
CA PRO A 184 -5.24 -2.59 0.31
C PRO A 184 -5.96 -1.94 1.51
N GLY A 185 -6.92 -2.66 2.10
CA GLY A 185 -7.71 -2.19 3.26
C GLY A 185 -7.24 -2.72 4.62
N HIS A 186 -6.13 -3.47 4.65
CA HIS A 186 -5.62 -4.15 5.83
C HIS A 186 -4.36 -3.47 6.38
N VAL A 187 -4.20 -3.40 7.71
CA VAL A 187 -3.10 -2.64 8.35
C VAL A 187 -1.70 -3.15 8.04
N ASP A 188 -1.51 -4.46 7.96
CA ASP A 188 -0.24 -5.08 7.59
C ASP A 188 0.30 -4.61 6.23
N PHE A 189 -0.54 -3.97 5.39
CA PHE A 189 -0.20 -3.35 4.11
C PHE A 189 -0.35 -1.82 4.11
N THR A 190 -0.32 -1.18 5.27
CA THR A 190 -0.30 0.30 5.43
C THR A 190 0.75 0.98 4.58
N VAL A 191 1.93 0.38 4.43
CA VAL A 191 3.02 0.89 3.60
C VAL A 191 2.62 0.96 2.12
N GLU A 192 1.84 -0.01 1.62
CA GLU A 192 1.30 0.00 0.26
C GLU A 192 0.20 1.06 0.08
N VAL A 193 -0.58 1.35 1.14
CA VAL A 193 -1.54 2.47 1.17
C VAL A 193 -0.80 3.82 1.08
N GLU A 194 0.25 4.04 1.87
CA GLU A 194 1.01 5.30 1.84
C GLU A 194 1.74 5.52 0.51
N ARG A 195 2.37 4.47 -0.05
CA ARG A 195 2.92 4.49 -1.41
C ARG A 195 1.88 4.90 -2.43
N SER A 196 0.68 4.31 -2.36
CA SER A 196 -0.41 4.60 -3.28
C SER A 196 -0.88 6.04 -3.13
N LEU A 197 -1.18 6.49 -1.90
CA LEU A 197 -1.70 7.83 -1.63
C LEU A 197 -0.79 8.94 -2.16
N ARG A 198 0.53 8.85 -1.98
CA ARG A 198 1.50 9.83 -2.52
C ARG A 198 1.50 9.95 -4.05
N VAL A 199 1.00 8.94 -4.75
CA VAL A 199 0.98 8.85 -6.23
C VAL A 199 -0.34 9.33 -6.81
N LEU A 200 -1.33 9.63 -5.96
CA LEU A 200 -2.69 9.94 -6.35
C LEU A 200 -2.95 11.43 -6.30
N ASP A 201 -3.81 11.90 -7.20
CA ASP A 201 -4.26 13.29 -7.20
C ASP A 201 -5.52 13.46 -6.34
N GLY A 202 -6.40 12.46 -6.32
CA GLY A 202 -7.58 12.40 -5.46
C GLY A 202 -7.84 11.00 -4.93
N ALA A 203 -8.77 10.89 -3.98
CA ALA A 203 -9.20 9.59 -3.43
C ALA A 203 -10.72 9.49 -3.31
N ALA A 204 -11.24 8.28 -3.49
CA ALA A 204 -12.63 7.93 -3.29
C ALA A 204 -12.74 6.98 -2.09
N ALA A 205 -13.31 7.46 -0.99
CA ALA A 205 -13.49 6.71 0.24
C ALA A 205 -14.79 5.91 0.22
N VAL A 206 -14.70 4.57 0.25
CA VAL A 206 -15.86 3.67 0.28
C VAL A 206 -16.18 3.28 1.72
N PHE A 207 -17.41 3.55 2.12
CA PHE A 207 -17.96 3.22 3.44
C PHE A 207 -19.07 2.17 3.32
N ASP A 208 -19.31 1.40 4.37
CA ASP A 208 -20.40 0.41 4.44
C ASP A 208 -21.61 1.07 5.10
N GLY A 209 -22.74 1.16 4.39
CA GLY A 209 -23.97 1.75 4.89
C GLY A 209 -24.52 1.11 6.17
N VAL A 210 -24.13 -0.13 6.50
CA VAL A 210 -24.52 -0.85 7.72
C VAL A 210 -23.56 -0.53 8.87
N ALA A 211 -22.27 -0.73 8.66
CA ALA A 211 -21.25 -0.55 9.70
C ALA A 211 -21.08 0.93 10.06
N GLY A 212 -21.00 1.81 9.05
CA GLY A 212 -20.68 3.22 9.18
C GLY A 212 -19.19 3.48 8.94
N VAL A 213 -18.61 4.35 9.78
CA VAL A 213 -17.17 4.63 9.77
C VAL A 213 -16.47 3.66 10.75
N GLU A 214 -15.59 2.82 10.22
CA GLU A 214 -14.79 1.87 11.01
C GLU A 214 -13.38 2.43 11.35
N PRO A 215 -12.69 1.95 12.41
CA PRO A 215 -11.36 2.43 12.80
C PRO A 215 -10.29 2.36 11.68
N GLN A 216 -10.38 1.36 10.79
CA GLN A 216 -9.50 1.27 9.61
C GLN A 216 -9.82 2.39 8.60
N SER A 217 -11.08 2.79 8.47
CA SER A 217 -11.49 3.92 7.62
C SER A 217 -10.94 5.24 8.16
N GLU A 218 -10.94 5.42 9.49
CA GLU A 218 -10.34 6.59 10.16
C GLU A 218 -8.83 6.66 9.92
N THR A 219 -8.13 5.52 10.01
CA THR A 219 -6.67 5.43 9.76
C THR A 219 -6.32 5.84 8.33
N VAL A 220 -6.99 5.26 7.32
CA VAL A 220 -6.71 5.57 5.91
C VAL A 220 -7.17 6.99 5.56
N TRP A 221 -8.26 7.47 6.16
CA TRP A 221 -8.69 8.87 6.04
C TRP A 221 -7.63 9.85 6.59
N ARG A 222 -7.02 9.52 7.74
CA ARG A 222 -5.94 10.31 8.33
C ARG A 222 -4.68 10.30 7.46
N GLN A 223 -4.29 9.16 6.89
CA GLN A 223 -3.18 9.10 5.93
C GLN A 223 -3.45 9.98 4.69
N ALA A 224 -4.68 9.97 4.15
CA ALA A 224 -5.07 10.84 3.05
C ALA A 224 -5.10 12.34 3.45
N SER A 225 -5.47 12.65 4.70
CA SER A 225 -5.36 14.02 5.25
C SER A 225 -3.92 14.47 5.40
N ASN A 226 -3.00 13.62 5.88
CA ASN A 226 -1.58 13.95 6.02
C ASN A 226 -0.96 14.35 4.66
N HIS A 227 -1.36 13.68 3.57
CA HIS A 227 -0.94 14.01 2.22
C HIS A 227 -1.80 15.09 1.52
N ASN A 228 -2.76 15.70 2.22
CA ASN A 228 -3.66 16.74 1.69
C ASN A 228 -4.38 16.35 0.40
N ILE A 229 -4.84 15.10 0.29
CA ILE A 229 -5.46 14.52 -0.92
C ILE A 229 -6.97 14.82 -0.95
N PRO A 230 -7.48 15.56 -1.95
CA PRO A 230 -8.91 15.79 -2.17
C PRO A 230 -9.72 14.50 -2.22
N ARG A 231 -10.86 14.47 -1.54
CA ARG A 231 -11.64 13.25 -1.31
C ARG A 231 -13.12 13.41 -1.63
N ILE A 232 -13.69 12.35 -2.21
CA ILE A 232 -15.13 12.09 -2.25
C ILE A 232 -15.44 10.85 -1.39
N ALA A 233 -16.69 10.71 -0.96
CA ALA A 233 -17.17 9.56 -0.20
C ALA A 233 -18.30 8.82 -0.94
N TYR A 234 -18.28 7.49 -0.86
CA TYR A 234 -19.29 6.61 -1.43
C TYR A 234 -19.78 5.62 -0.37
N ILE A 235 -21.03 5.82 0.07
CA ILE A 235 -21.68 4.94 1.04
C ILE A 235 -22.32 3.80 0.25
N ASN A 236 -21.64 2.65 0.28
CA ASN A 236 -21.98 1.43 -0.42
C ASN A 236 -22.95 0.55 0.40
N LYS A 237 -23.42 -0.56 -0.18
CA LYS A 237 -24.27 -1.58 0.46
C LYS A 237 -25.59 -1.04 1.04
N MET A 238 -26.14 0.05 0.48
CA MET A 238 -27.44 0.61 0.89
C MET A 238 -28.62 -0.38 0.75
N ASP A 239 -28.39 -1.49 0.05
CA ASP A 239 -29.33 -2.58 -0.16
C ASP A 239 -29.30 -3.69 0.92
N ARG A 240 -28.40 -3.61 1.91
CA ARG A 240 -28.33 -4.54 3.06
C ARG A 240 -29.26 -4.12 4.20
N HIS A 241 -29.77 -5.09 4.96
CA HIS A 241 -30.54 -4.81 6.18
C HIS A 241 -29.67 -4.08 7.21
N GLY A 242 -30.24 -3.04 7.83
CA GLY A 242 -29.53 -2.15 8.76
C GLY A 242 -28.76 -1.01 8.08
N ALA A 243 -28.78 -0.89 6.76
CA ALA A 243 -28.12 0.22 6.07
C ALA A 243 -28.82 1.57 6.36
N SER A 244 -28.05 2.59 6.76
CA SER A 244 -28.54 3.93 7.08
C SER A 244 -27.58 5.01 6.60
N PHE A 245 -28.05 5.84 5.66
CA PHE A 245 -27.27 6.92 5.06
C PHE A 245 -26.99 8.05 6.05
N GLU A 246 -28.02 8.50 6.78
CA GLU A 246 -27.86 9.54 7.81
C GLU A 246 -26.87 9.16 8.91
N LYS A 247 -26.91 7.89 9.36
CA LYS A 247 -26.00 7.38 10.38
C LYS A 247 -24.56 7.51 9.89
N CYS A 248 -24.29 7.13 8.63
CA CYS A 248 -22.96 7.24 8.04
C CYS A 248 -22.49 8.69 7.92
N ILE A 249 -23.36 9.62 7.51
CA ILE A 249 -23.05 11.07 7.47
C ILE A 249 -22.67 11.60 8.85
N LYS A 250 -23.51 11.35 9.86
CA LYS A 250 -23.28 11.76 11.26
C LYS A 250 -22.00 11.15 11.83
N GLU A 251 -21.68 9.91 11.46
CA GLU A 251 -20.42 9.27 11.84
C GLU A 251 -19.20 9.85 11.10
N MET A 252 -19.31 10.25 9.83
CA MET A 252 -18.23 10.95 9.12
C MET A 252 -17.92 12.30 9.75
N GLU A 253 -18.93 13.06 10.16
CA GLU A 253 -18.75 14.32 10.92
C GLU A 253 -18.04 14.06 12.26
N GLN A 254 -18.56 13.12 13.06
CA GLN A 254 -18.11 12.92 14.44
C GLN A 254 -16.75 12.19 14.55
N LYS A 255 -16.48 11.19 13.69
CA LYS A 255 -15.27 10.36 13.79
C LYS A 255 -14.14 10.87 12.90
N LEU A 256 -14.44 11.33 11.67
CA LEU A 256 -13.41 11.77 10.72
C LEU A 256 -13.09 13.26 10.83
N GLY A 257 -13.91 14.04 11.54
CA GLY A 257 -13.83 15.50 11.57
C GLY A 257 -14.03 16.14 10.20
N ALA A 258 -14.74 15.45 9.30
CA ALA A 258 -14.98 15.87 7.93
C ALA A 258 -16.31 16.62 7.81
N THR A 259 -16.45 17.47 6.79
CA THR A 259 -17.72 18.09 6.42
C THR A 259 -18.31 17.36 5.20
N PRO A 260 -19.15 16.31 5.40
CA PRO A 260 -19.80 15.61 4.30
C PRO A 260 -20.84 16.50 3.64
N VAL A 261 -20.81 16.59 2.30
CA VAL A 261 -21.86 17.27 1.53
C VAL A 261 -22.55 16.23 0.64
N PRO A 262 -23.77 15.78 0.98
CA PRO A 262 -24.52 14.87 0.13
C PRO A 262 -24.74 15.47 -1.27
N VAL A 263 -24.54 14.65 -2.30
CA VAL A 263 -24.82 14.97 -3.71
C VAL A 263 -25.87 13.99 -4.27
N PHE A 264 -25.75 12.70 -3.92
CA PHE A 264 -26.74 11.66 -4.25
C PHE A 264 -27.31 11.02 -2.99
N ILE A 265 -28.60 11.26 -2.73
CA ILE A 265 -29.36 10.73 -1.57
C ILE A 265 -30.03 9.40 -1.98
N PRO A 266 -30.04 8.35 -1.14
CA PRO A 266 -30.74 7.10 -1.45
C PRO A 266 -32.25 7.18 -1.18
N VAL A 267 -33.05 6.60 -2.05
CA VAL A 267 -34.51 6.44 -1.86
C VAL A 267 -34.83 5.03 -1.37
N GLY A 268 -35.30 4.96 -0.12
CA GLY A 268 -35.50 3.71 0.61
C GLY A 268 -34.19 3.09 1.12
N SER A 269 -34.31 2.04 1.93
CA SER A 269 -33.19 1.33 2.53
C SER A 269 -33.37 -0.19 2.46
N ALA A 270 -32.26 -0.93 2.50
CA ALA A 270 -32.25 -2.39 2.45
C ALA A 270 -33.03 -2.96 1.24
N SER A 271 -34.06 -3.77 1.48
CA SER A 271 -34.95 -4.34 0.46
C SER A 271 -35.83 -3.30 -0.26
N THR A 272 -36.00 -2.11 0.32
CA THR A 272 -36.78 -1.01 -0.28
C THR A 272 -35.93 -0.03 -1.08
N PHE A 273 -34.60 -0.22 -1.15
CA PHE A 273 -33.69 0.67 -1.89
C PHE A 273 -33.97 0.63 -3.41
N GLN A 274 -34.59 1.69 -3.91
CA GLN A 274 -35.02 1.81 -5.31
C GLN A 274 -33.97 2.48 -6.18
N GLY A 275 -33.42 3.59 -5.72
CA GLY A 275 -32.46 4.39 -6.48
C GLY A 275 -31.98 5.62 -5.72
N VAL A 276 -31.58 6.68 -6.43
CA VAL A 276 -31.00 7.89 -5.81
C VAL A 276 -31.56 9.19 -6.38
N ILE A 277 -31.60 10.23 -5.56
CA ILE A 277 -31.95 11.60 -5.96
C ILE A 277 -30.66 12.41 -6.15
N ASP A 278 -30.52 13.05 -7.32
CA ASP A 278 -29.50 14.06 -7.61
C ASP A 278 -29.95 15.42 -7.05
N ILE A 279 -29.27 15.88 -6.00
CA ILE A 279 -29.59 17.14 -5.31
C ILE A 279 -29.44 18.34 -6.25
N ILE A 280 -28.49 18.31 -7.18
CA ILE A 280 -28.13 19.44 -8.04
C ILE A 280 -29.16 19.59 -9.15
N ARG A 281 -29.42 18.49 -9.87
CA ARG A 281 -30.32 18.44 -11.04
C ARG A 281 -31.81 18.36 -10.70
N LYS A 282 -32.17 18.16 -9.42
CA LYS A 282 -33.55 17.98 -8.94
C LYS A 282 -34.24 16.76 -9.59
N LYS A 283 -33.53 15.63 -9.75
CA LYS A 283 -34.01 14.42 -10.45
C LYS A 283 -33.90 13.16 -9.60
N PHE A 284 -34.86 12.25 -9.76
CA PHE A 284 -34.82 10.91 -9.18
C PHE A 284 -34.42 9.87 -10.23
N TYR A 285 -33.43 9.04 -9.91
CA TYR A 285 -32.90 7.97 -10.74
C TYR A 285 -33.30 6.61 -10.16
N ILE A 286 -34.24 5.91 -10.82
CA ILE A 286 -34.75 4.60 -10.39
C ILE A 286 -34.02 3.49 -11.13
N PHE A 287 -33.64 2.43 -10.41
CA PHE A 287 -33.00 1.24 -10.96
C PHE A 287 -33.94 0.03 -10.88
N ASP A 288 -34.18 -0.62 -12.03
CA ASP A 288 -34.99 -1.83 -12.16
C ASP A 288 -34.56 -2.91 -11.15
N LYS A 289 -35.53 -3.58 -10.51
CA LYS A 289 -35.24 -4.65 -9.53
C LYS A 289 -34.93 -6.01 -10.17
N GLU A 290 -35.35 -6.23 -11.42
CA GLU A 290 -35.35 -7.55 -12.07
C GLU A 290 -34.22 -7.76 -13.08
N LYS A 291 -33.55 -6.69 -13.53
CA LYS A 291 -32.40 -6.77 -14.44
C LYS A 291 -31.11 -6.50 -13.68
N SER A 292 -30.13 -7.38 -13.80
CA SER A 292 -28.75 -7.18 -13.29
C SER A 292 -27.95 -6.11 -14.08
N GLY A 293 -28.62 -5.24 -14.83
CA GLY A 293 -28.03 -4.24 -15.71
C GLY A 293 -27.89 -2.86 -15.08
N PHE A 294 -27.37 -1.92 -15.87
CA PHE A 294 -27.11 -0.54 -15.47
C PHE A 294 -28.16 0.44 -16.03
N GLU A 295 -29.34 -0.07 -16.39
CA GLU A 295 -30.46 0.72 -16.91
C GLU A 295 -31.14 1.48 -15.76
N TYR A 296 -31.52 2.73 -16.02
CA TYR A 296 -32.25 3.59 -15.08
C TYR A 296 -33.36 4.37 -15.79
N THR A 297 -34.40 4.76 -15.05
CA THR A 297 -35.40 5.75 -15.48
C THR A 297 -35.20 7.06 -14.72
N GLU A 298 -35.50 8.18 -15.38
CA GLU A 298 -35.53 9.51 -14.77
C GLU A 298 -36.98 9.86 -14.41
N GLU A 299 -37.24 10.17 -13.14
CA GLU A 299 -38.54 10.62 -12.63
C GLU A 299 -38.39 11.88 -11.77
N GLU A 300 -39.51 12.50 -11.41
CA GLU A 300 -39.56 13.61 -10.45
C GLU A 300 -39.36 13.09 -9.01
N ILE A 301 -39.05 13.99 -8.08
CA ILE A 301 -38.74 13.62 -6.69
C ILE A 301 -40.03 13.14 -5.99
N PRO A 302 -40.01 11.97 -5.32
CA PRO A 302 -41.18 11.47 -4.58
C PRO A 302 -41.62 12.43 -3.47
N GLU A 303 -42.93 12.70 -3.37
CA GLU A 303 -43.50 13.62 -2.38
C GLU A 303 -43.08 13.30 -0.94
N ASN A 304 -42.91 12.01 -0.61
CA ASN A 304 -42.52 11.55 0.71
C ASN A 304 -41.04 11.81 1.08
N MET A 305 -40.22 12.34 0.16
CA MET A 305 -38.82 12.70 0.40
C MET A 305 -38.53 14.18 0.13
N GLN A 306 -39.55 14.99 -0.13
CA GLN A 306 -39.38 16.40 -0.49
C GLN A 306 -38.72 17.22 0.64
N ASP A 307 -39.05 16.93 1.90
CA ASP A 307 -38.48 17.60 3.07
C ASP A 307 -36.98 17.27 3.26
N GLU A 308 -36.61 15.98 3.18
CA GLU A 308 -35.20 15.53 3.24
C GLU A 308 -34.39 16.11 2.07
N PHE A 309 -34.94 16.08 0.86
CA PHE A 309 -34.33 16.69 -0.31
C PHE A 309 -34.07 18.18 -0.11
N GLN A 310 -35.05 18.93 0.40
CA GLN A 310 -34.91 20.37 0.61
C GLN A 310 -33.88 20.68 1.72
N HIS A 311 -33.82 19.87 2.78
CA HIS A 311 -32.80 19.97 3.82
C HIS A 311 -31.38 19.79 3.26
N TYR A 312 -31.11 18.67 2.57
CA TYR A 312 -29.80 18.41 1.99
C TYR A 312 -29.44 19.36 0.83
N ARG A 313 -30.42 19.83 0.05
CA ARG A 313 -30.19 20.86 -0.98
C ARG A 313 -29.75 22.18 -0.36
N THR A 314 -30.41 22.62 0.71
CA THR A 314 -30.03 23.86 1.41
C THR A 314 -28.60 23.75 1.95
N HIS A 315 -28.28 22.63 2.61
CA HIS A 315 -26.93 22.34 3.11
C HIS A 315 -25.86 22.37 1.99
N ALA A 316 -26.14 21.78 0.82
CA ALA A 316 -25.23 21.78 -0.32
C ALA A 316 -25.06 23.18 -0.95
N LEU A 317 -26.13 23.98 -1.02
CA LEU A 317 -26.10 25.35 -1.52
C LEU A 317 -25.27 26.27 -0.61
N GLU A 318 -25.45 26.19 0.71
CA GLU A 318 -24.70 26.97 1.69
C GLU A 318 -23.19 26.70 1.60
N HIS A 319 -22.79 25.44 1.49
CA HIS A 319 -21.37 25.06 1.33
C HIS A 319 -20.79 25.47 -0.03
N ALA A 320 -21.59 25.41 -1.11
CA ALA A 320 -21.17 25.89 -2.42
C ALA A 320 -21.02 27.42 -2.46
N ALA A 321 -21.89 28.15 -1.77
CA ALA A 321 -21.85 29.62 -1.68
C ALA A 321 -20.60 30.13 -0.95
N GLN A 322 -20.14 29.43 0.09
CA GLN A 322 -18.91 29.79 0.83
C GLN A 322 -17.61 29.70 0.01
N ALA A 323 -17.64 29.20 -1.23
CA ALA A 323 -16.43 28.92 -2.02
C ALA A 323 -15.86 30.15 -2.73
N SER A 324 -16.68 31.17 -3.01
CA SER A 324 -16.28 32.44 -3.62
C SER A 324 -17.30 33.52 -3.33
N GLU A 325 -16.84 34.76 -3.13
CA GLU A 325 -17.69 35.93 -2.91
C GLU A 325 -18.74 36.09 -4.05
N ASP A 326 -18.33 35.89 -5.31
CA ASP A 326 -19.23 35.91 -6.49
C ASP A 326 -20.42 34.93 -6.41
N ILE A 327 -20.23 33.80 -5.71
CA ILE A 327 -21.27 32.76 -5.57
C ILE A 327 -22.13 33.07 -4.35
N LEU A 328 -21.52 33.58 -3.27
CA LEU A 328 -22.21 34.02 -2.07
C LEU A 328 -23.19 35.17 -2.36
N GLU A 329 -22.77 36.20 -3.10
CA GLU A 329 -23.64 37.33 -3.47
C GLU A 329 -24.87 36.86 -4.25
N LYS A 330 -24.69 36.02 -5.29
CA LYS A 330 -25.79 35.44 -6.06
C LYS A 330 -26.76 34.63 -5.20
N TYR A 331 -26.23 33.88 -4.22
CA TYR A 331 -27.07 33.09 -3.31
C TYR A 331 -27.89 34.00 -2.38
N LEU A 332 -27.28 35.06 -1.83
CA LEU A 332 -27.97 36.04 -0.98
C LEU A 332 -29.03 36.84 -1.75
N GLU A 333 -28.81 37.15 -3.03
CA GLU A 333 -29.79 37.85 -3.88
C GLU A 333 -30.99 36.98 -4.27
N LYS A 334 -30.77 35.70 -4.60
CA LYS A 334 -31.75 34.87 -5.34
C LYS A 334 -32.23 33.62 -4.61
N GLY A 335 -31.53 33.18 -3.57
CA GLY A 335 -31.85 31.97 -2.79
C GLY A 335 -31.65 30.62 -3.51
N ASP A 336 -31.33 30.60 -4.81
CA ASP A 336 -30.96 29.39 -5.57
C ASP A 336 -29.78 29.72 -6.50
N LEU A 337 -28.96 28.71 -6.80
CA LEU A 337 -27.76 28.84 -7.63
C LEU A 337 -27.91 28.02 -8.93
N PRO A 338 -27.35 28.47 -10.07
CA PRO A 338 -27.33 27.67 -11.29
C PRO A 338 -26.41 26.45 -11.11
N GLU A 339 -26.76 25.30 -11.71
CA GLU A 339 -26.07 24.03 -11.46
C GLU A 339 -24.54 24.10 -11.62
N ASP A 340 -24.04 24.84 -12.63
CA ASP A 340 -22.61 24.95 -12.90
C ASP A 340 -21.87 25.86 -11.90
N ASP A 341 -22.55 26.79 -11.20
CA ASP A 341 -21.96 27.53 -10.08
C ASP A 341 -21.95 26.65 -8.81
N ILE A 342 -22.99 25.83 -8.58
CA ILE A 342 -23.01 24.83 -7.48
C ILE A 342 -21.85 23.85 -7.64
N ARG A 343 -21.72 23.21 -8.80
CA ARG A 343 -20.62 22.27 -9.08
C ARG A 343 -19.25 22.92 -8.93
N ARG A 344 -19.08 24.17 -9.39
CA ARG A 344 -17.82 24.92 -9.24
C ARG A 344 -17.48 25.19 -7.78
N GLY A 345 -18.45 25.67 -6.98
CA GLY A 345 -18.25 25.92 -5.56
C GLY A 345 -17.88 24.66 -4.78
N LEU A 346 -18.62 23.57 -5.00
CA LEU A 346 -18.30 22.26 -4.39
C LEU A 346 -16.94 21.72 -4.85
N ARG A 347 -16.56 21.89 -6.13
CA ARG A 347 -15.24 21.49 -6.63
C ARG A 347 -14.12 22.25 -5.92
N ILE A 348 -14.19 23.58 -5.83
CA ILE A 348 -13.18 24.41 -5.13
C ILE A 348 -13.00 23.92 -3.69
N MET A 349 -14.10 23.78 -2.94
CA MET A 349 -14.05 23.30 -1.56
C MET A 349 -13.52 21.87 -1.40
N THR A 350 -13.71 21.01 -2.40
CA THR A 350 -13.19 19.64 -2.41
C THR A 350 -11.68 19.63 -2.65
N LEU A 351 -11.20 20.46 -3.58
CA LEU A 351 -9.76 20.63 -3.88
C LEU A 351 -8.98 21.17 -2.68
N ASP A 352 -9.61 22.06 -1.91
CA ASP A 352 -9.08 22.63 -0.66
C ASP A 352 -9.21 21.69 0.56
N ASN A 353 -9.73 20.46 0.38
CA ASN A 353 -10.04 19.51 1.47
C ASN A 353 -11.02 20.03 2.54
N ARG A 354 -11.80 21.08 2.25
CA ARG A 354 -12.77 21.66 3.20
C ARG A 354 -14.05 20.86 3.31
N ILE A 355 -14.47 20.20 2.22
CA ILE A 355 -15.66 19.33 2.19
C ILE A 355 -15.34 17.96 1.58
N ALA A 356 -16.18 16.99 1.86
CA ALA A 356 -16.18 15.68 1.23
C ALA A 356 -17.54 15.42 0.55
N PRO A 357 -17.65 15.54 -0.78
CA PRO A 357 -18.89 15.22 -1.51
C PRO A 357 -19.27 13.75 -1.33
N VAL A 358 -20.54 13.46 -0.98
CA VAL A 358 -21.02 12.11 -0.63
C VAL A 358 -22.06 11.58 -1.62
N SER A 359 -21.93 10.31 -2.02
CA SER A 359 -22.91 9.56 -2.79
C SER A 359 -23.33 8.28 -2.10
N ALA A 360 -24.62 7.96 -2.10
CA ALA A 360 -25.13 6.63 -1.75
C ALA A 360 -25.13 5.67 -2.96
N GLY A 361 -25.02 4.36 -2.73
CA GLY A 361 -25.16 3.36 -3.78
C GLY A 361 -25.13 1.90 -3.32
N SER A 362 -25.17 0.99 -4.28
CA SER A 362 -24.93 -0.44 -4.06
C SER A 362 -24.15 -1.02 -5.23
N SER A 363 -22.87 -1.32 -4.99
CA SER A 363 -22.00 -1.90 -6.00
C SER A 363 -22.35 -3.35 -6.34
N LEU A 364 -22.97 -4.09 -5.40
CA LEU A 364 -23.43 -5.46 -5.65
C LEU A 364 -24.61 -5.47 -6.64
N LYS A 365 -25.63 -4.62 -6.38
CA LYS A 365 -26.86 -4.51 -7.20
C LYS A 365 -26.76 -3.50 -8.35
N ASN A 366 -25.55 -3.08 -8.72
CA ASN A 366 -25.30 -2.18 -9.86
C ASN A 366 -26.02 -0.81 -9.79
N LYS A 367 -26.31 -0.30 -8.59
CA LYS A 367 -27.06 0.95 -8.37
C LYS A 367 -26.15 2.13 -8.06
N ASN A 368 -26.33 3.21 -8.84
CA ASN A 368 -25.66 4.52 -8.73
C ASN A 368 -24.12 4.54 -8.86
N ILE A 369 -23.54 3.59 -9.60
CA ILE A 369 -22.10 3.59 -9.88
C ILE A 369 -21.76 4.61 -11.00
N GLN A 370 -22.75 4.91 -11.84
CA GLN A 370 -22.73 5.99 -12.83
C GLN A 370 -22.59 7.37 -12.18
N GLY A 371 -23.40 7.66 -11.14
CA GLY A 371 -23.32 8.91 -10.39
C GLY A 371 -21.99 9.06 -9.64
N PHE A 372 -21.49 7.97 -9.06
CA PHE A 372 -20.16 7.93 -8.45
C PHE A 372 -19.03 8.26 -9.46
N LEU A 373 -19.09 7.73 -10.69
CA LEU A 373 -18.14 8.08 -11.75
C LEU A 373 -18.28 9.52 -12.26
N ASP A 374 -19.50 10.06 -12.32
CA ASP A 374 -19.74 11.45 -12.66
C ASP A 374 -19.15 12.39 -11.57
N MET A 375 -19.24 12.03 -10.28
CA MET A 375 -18.59 12.77 -9.17
C MET A 375 -17.06 12.74 -9.23
N ILE A 376 -16.47 11.62 -9.64
CA ILE A 376 -15.02 11.51 -9.85
C ILE A 376 -14.56 12.55 -10.90
N VAL A 377 -15.33 12.75 -11.96
CA VAL A 377 -14.99 13.73 -13.00
C VAL A 377 -15.23 15.17 -12.51
N ASP A 378 -16.39 15.44 -11.89
CA ASP A 378 -16.80 16.78 -11.47
C ASP A 378 -15.97 17.33 -10.28
N TYR A 379 -15.63 16.52 -9.27
CA TYR A 379 -15.05 17.01 -8.01
C TYR A 379 -13.57 16.69 -7.75
N LEU A 380 -13.05 15.58 -8.28
CA LEU A 380 -11.63 15.23 -8.06
C LEU A 380 -10.69 16.01 -9.01
N PRO A 381 -9.44 16.28 -8.59
CA PRO A 381 -8.48 17.04 -9.38
C PRO A 381 -7.95 16.30 -10.61
N SER A 382 -7.50 17.09 -11.56
CA SER A 382 -6.54 16.71 -12.60
C SER A 382 -5.09 16.83 -12.11
N PRO A 383 -4.11 16.19 -12.79
CA PRO A 383 -2.70 16.33 -12.48
C PRO A 383 -2.19 17.78 -12.54
N CYS A 384 -2.81 18.63 -13.37
CA CYS A 384 -2.49 20.06 -13.46
C CYS A 384 -2.87 20.85 -12.19
N GLU A 385 -3.96 20.46 -11.52
CA GLU A 385 -4.48 21.14 -10.32
C GLU A 385 -3.83 20.62 -9.03
N SER A 386 -3.36 19.36 -9.03
CA SER A 386 -2.91 18.68 -7.80
C SER A 386 -1.39 18.65 -7.59
N ASN A 387 -0.58 19.29 -8.45
CA ASN A 387 0.87 19.06 -8.45
C ASN A 387 1.59 19.76 -7.27
N LYS A 388 1.53 19.10 -6.11
CA LYS A 388 1.86 19.59 -4.77
C LYS A 388 3.26 19.19 -4.27
N MET A 389 4.03 18.42 -5.05
CA MET A 389 5.22 17.78 -4.50
C MET A 389 6.33 18.78 -4.15
N SER A 390 7.00 18.55 -3.03
CA SER A 390 8.20 19.28 -2.65
C SER A 390 9.40 18.73 -3.43
N ILE A 391 10.35 19.60 -3.78
CA ILE A 391 11.68 19.18 -4.23
C ILE A 391 12.61 19.36 -3.05
N MET A 392 13.30 18.29 -2.66
CA MET A 392 14.47 18.43 -1.80
C MET A 392 15.62 18.93 -2.67
N GLU A 393 16.03 20.18 -2.46
CA GLU A 393 17.23 20.71 -3.09
C GLU A 393 18.44 19.90 -2.60
N THR A 394 19.00 19.08 -3.48
CA THR A 394 20.32 18.52 -3.26
C THR A 394 21.30 19.67 -3.37
N ASN A 395 21.92 20.03 -2.24
CA ASN A 395 22.97 21.06 -2.19
C ASN A 395 23.93 20.85 -3.35
N LYS A 396 23.90 21.76 -4.32
CA LYS A 396 24.96 21.83 -5.33
C LYS A 396 26.25 22.11 -4.57
N GLU A 397 27.31 21.39 -4.90
CA GLU A 397 28.65 21.68 -4.38
C GLU A 397 29.10 23.03 -4.94
N GLU A 398 28.70 24.11 -4.28
CA GLU A 398 29.26 25.44 -4.50
C GLU A 398 30.73 25.41 -4.04
N LYS A 399 31.62 25.16 -5.00
CA LYS A 399 33.00 25.63 -4.89
C LYS A 399 32.95 27.15 -4.77
N ASN A 400 33.13 27.68 -3.56
CA ASN A 400 33.90 28.90 -3.30
C ASN A 400 34.18 29.09 -1.80
N GLU A 401 35.48 29.08 -1.50
CA GLU A 401 36.24 29.91 -0.54
C GLU A 401 35.59 30.46 0.75
N GLU A 402 36.20 30.08 1.87
CA GLU A 402 36.34 30.81 3.15
C GLU A 402 35.20 31.74 3.60
N LYS A 403 34.25 31.18 4.37
CA LYS A 403 33.52 31.94 5.40
C LYS A 403 33.60 31.25 6.77
N SER A 404 33.62 32.08 7.81
CA SER A 404 34.09 31.74 9.15
C SER A 404 33.20 30.79 9.95
N LEU A 405 33.85 29.94 10.76
CA LEU A 405 33.31 28.82 11.55
C LEU A 405 32.23 29.14 12.61
N SER A 406 31.70 30.36 12.69
CA SER A 406 30.73 30.77 13.74
C SER A 406 29.25 30.62 13.33
N GLU A 407 28.91 30.57 12.04
CA GLU A 407 27.51 30.46 11.59
C GLU A 407 27.05 28.99 11.36
N ALA A 408 27.98 28.05 11.21
CA ALA A 408 27.70 26.66 10.84
C ALA A 408 26.94 25.83 11.89
N MET A 409 26.86 26.27 13.16
CA MET A 409 26.13 25.54 14.21
C MET A 409 24.65 25.94 14.35
N LEU A 410 24.20 27.05 13.72
CA LEU A 410 22.81 27.51 13.82
C LEU A 410 21.93 27.13 12.62
N SER A 411 22.52 26.57 11.55
CA SER A 411 21.88 26.32 10.26
C SER A 411 21.33 24.90 10.06
N VAL A 412 21.23 24.08 11.11
CA VAL A 412 20.88 22.64 11.02
C VAL A 412 19.35 22.37 10.92
N LYS A 413 18.48 23.39 10.95
CA LYS A 413 17.00 23.21 10.96
C LYS A 413 16.18 24.14 10.05
N LYS A 414 16.68 24.47 8.85
CA LYS A 414 15.86 25.09 7.78
C LYS A 414 16.21 24.57 6.39
N CYS A 415 15.80 23.33 6.09
CA CYS A 415 15.58 22.93 4.70
C CYS A 415 14.57 23.90 4.08
N HIS A 416 14.93 24.59 3.00
CA HIS A 416 14.00 25.45 2.29
C HIS A 416 13.10 24.55 1.42
N GLU A 417 11.83 24.42 1.80
CA GLU A 417 10.81 23.75 0.99
C GLU A 417 10.44 24.64 -0.21
N THR A 418 11.23 24.57 -1.28
CA THR A 418 10.90 25.25 -2.53
C THR A 418 9.75 24.50 -3.22
N LYS A 419 8.49 24.90 -2.93
CA LYS A 419 7.29 24.44 -3.65
C LYS A 419 7.31 24.95 -5.10
N ILE A 420 8.05 24.24 -5.95
CA ILE A 420 8.09 24.48 -7.38
C ILE A 420 6.72 24.10 -7.96
N LYS A 421 6.05 25.05 -8.62
CA LYS A 421 4.95 24.72 -9.51
C LYS A 421 5.51 23.87 -10.64
N PHE A 422 5.15 22.61 -10.67
CA PHE A 422 5.42 21.74 -11.80
C PHE A 422 4.49 22.12 -12.94
N ASP A 423 4.99 22.88 -13.91
CA ASP A 423 4.28 23.09 -15.16
C ASP A 423 4.17 21.73 -15.88
N THR A 424 2.95 21.17 -15.86
CA THR A 424 2.65 19.88 -16.48
C THR A 424 2.25 20.00 -17.96
N GLU A 425 2.13 21.22 -18.45
CA GLU A 425 1.79 21.52 -19.86
C GLU A 425 3.03 21.69 -20.75
N ASP A 426 4.23 21.87 -20.17
CA ASP A 426 5.50 21.94 -20.90
C ASP A 426 6.31 20.63 -20.77
N PHE A 427 6.25 19.82 -21.82
CA PHE A 427 6.98 18.55 -21.91
C PHE A 427 8.47 18.69 -22.27
N THR A 428 8.96 19.92 -22.51
CA THR A 428 10.41 20.18 -22.74
C THR A 428 11.22 20.24 -21.44
N LEU A 429 10.52 20.34 -20.30
CA LEU A 429 11.12 20.40 -18.97
C LEU A 429 11.82 19.08 -18.58
N PRO A 430 12.88 19.13 -17.74
CA PRO A 430 13.62 17.94 -17.34
C PRO A 430 12.71 16.92 -16.64
N LEU A 431 12.96 15.64 -16.93
CA LEU A 431 12.21 14.52 -16.37
C LEU A 431 12.23 14.57 -14.83
N ALA A 432 11.06 14.40 -14.23
CA ALA A 432 10.93 14.04 -12.82
C ALA A 432 9.79 13.02 -12.69
N ALA A 433 10.12 11.81 -12.25
CA ALA A 433 9.17 10.72 -12.03
C ALA A 433 9.49 9.99 -10.72
N LEU A 434 8.45 9.52 -10.02
CA LEU A 434 8.59 8.75 -8.78
C LEU A 434 8.26 7.28 -9.05
N ALA A 435 9.16 6.37 -8.67
CA ALA A 435 8.89 4.93 -8.65
C ALA A 435 8.18 4.54 -7.35
N PHE A 436 6.97 4.01 -7.47
CA PHE A 436 6.10 3.79 -6.31
C PHE A 436 5.68 2.33 -6.07
N LYS A 437 5.85 1.48 -7.09
CA LYS A 437 5.68 0.03 -6.97
C LYS A 437 6.71 -0.65 -7.85
N ILE A 438 7.32 -1.71 -7.33
CA ILE A 438 8.15 -2.62 -8.13
C ILE A 438 7.45 -3.97 -8.16
N SER A 439 7.51 -4.64 -9.30
CA SER A 439 7.00 -6.00 -9.45
C SER A 439 7.97 -6.83 -10.28
N HIS A 440 8.11 -8.10 -9.94
CA HIS A 440 8.97 -9.03 -10.65
C HIS A 440 8.13 -10.02 -11.45
N ASP A 441 8.23 -9.95 -12.77
CA ASP A 441 7.57 -10.87 -13.70
C ASP A 441 8.61 -11.85 -14.28
N ALA A 442 8.30 -13.15 -14.30
CA ALA A 442 9.22 -14.18 -14.79
C ALA A 442 9.54 -14.06 -16.30
N GLN A 443 8.65 -13.49 -17.10
CA GLN A 443 8.80 -13.35 -18.56
C GLN A 443 9.41 -12.00 -18.97
N ILE A 444 9.09 -10.93 -18.24
CA ILE A 444 9.49 -9.54 -18.59
C ILE A 444 10.67 -9.04 -17.73
N GLY A 445 10.89 -9.63 -16.55
CA GLY A 445 11.86 -9.20 -15.57
C GLY A 445 11.30 -8.17 -14.59
N THR A 446 12.17 -7.30 -14.07
CA THR A 446 11.79 -6.28 -13.10
C THR A 446 11.05 -5.14 -13.77
N GLN A 447 9.86 -4.82 -13.25
CA GLN A 447 9.00 -3.73 -13.68
C GLN A 447 8.95 -2.68 -12.59
N ALA A 448 9.31 -1.44 -12.91
CA ALA A 448 9.18 -0.30 -12.01
C ALA A 448 8.00 0.57 -12.46
N TYR A 449 6.94 0.60 -11.66
CA TYR A 449 5.78 1.47 -11.87
C TYR A 449 6.17 2.87 -11.43
N ILE A 450 6.08 3.81 -12.37
CA ILE A 450 6.39 5.21 -12.16
C ILE A 450 5.18 6.09 -12.42
N ARG A 451 5.09 7.19 -11.68
CA ARG A 451 4.27 8.34 -12.07
C ARG A 451 5.20 9.45 -12.54
N VAL A 452 4.98 9.94 -13.75
CA VAL A 452 5.71 11.10 -14.30
C VAL A 452 5.04 12.37 -13.77
N TYR A 453 5.80 13.27 -13.16
CA TYR A 453 5.32 14.56 -12.65
C TYR A 453 5.76 15.74 -13.52
N ARG A 454 6.87 15.58 -14.26
CA ARG A 454 7.46 16.61 -15.13
C ARG A 454 8.16 15.97 -16.33
N GLY A 455 8.11 16.65 -17.48
CA GLY A 455 8.79 16.22 -18.69
C GLY A 455 8.16 14.99 -19.35
N GLN A 456 8.99 14.22 -20.04
CA GLN A 456 8.61 13.00 -20.76
C GLN A 456 9.71 11.94 -20.67
N VAL A 457 9.36 10.68 -20.90
CA VAL A 457 10.30 9.56 -21.00
C VAL A 457 9.97 8.67 -22.19
N SER A 458 10.98 8.28 -22.96
CA SER A 458 10.87 7.50 -24.19
C SER A 458 11.60 6.17 -24.10
N VAL A 459 11.21 5.21 -24.95
CA VAL A 459 11.93 3.94 -25.07
C VAL A 459 13.31 4.18 -25.67
N GLY A 460 14.35 3.76 -24.95
CA GLY A 460 15.74 3.94 -25.32
C GLY A 460 16.45 5.10 -24.62
N ASP A 461 15.73 5.94 -23.88
CA ASP A 461 16.28 7.07 -23.12
C ASP A 461 17.17 6.58 -21.96
N VAL A 462 18.14 7.41 -21.60
CA VAL A 462 18.97 7.23 -20.40
C VAL A 462 18.39 8.10 -19.30
N VAL A 463 18.03 7.46 -18.18
CA VAL A 463 17.44 8.10 -17.02
C VAL A 463 18.36 7.96 -15.81
N TYR A 464 18.38 8.97 -14.94
CA TYR A 464 19.25 9.04 -13.77
C TYR A 464 18.46 8.81 -12.49
N ASN A 465 18.95 7.91 -11.63
CA ASN A 465 18.40 7.67 -10.29
C ASN A 465 19.15 8.54 -9.27
N SER A 466 18.46 9.49 -8.65
CA SER A 466 19.10 10.48 -7.78
C SER A 466 19.62 9.92 -6.45
N ARG A 467 19.05 8.82 -5.95
CA ARG A 467 19.55 8.13 -4.74
C ARG A 467 20.83 7.34 -5.04
N THR A 468 20.85 6.53 -6.10
CA THR A 468 22.01 5.67 -6.41
C THR A 468 23.10 6.40 -7.19
N LYS A 469 22.81 7.57 -7.74
CA LYS A 469 23.66 8.34 -8.67
C LYS A 469 24.08 7.53 -9.90
N LYS A 470 23.25 6.56 -10.32
CA LYS A 470 23.48 5.72 -11.50
C LYS A 470 22.54 6.09 -12.64
N THR A 471 23.06 6.03 -13.86
CA THR A 471 22.29 6.09 -15.10
C THR A 471 21.80 4.70 -15.52
N ASN A 472 20.53 4.57 -15.89
CA ASN A 472 19.94 3.36 -16.44
C ASN A 472 19.29 3.66 -17.79
N ARG A 473 19.21 2.66 -18.69
CA ARG A 473 18.55 2.82 -19.98
C ARG A 473 17.17 2.16 -19.98
N VAL A 474 16.14 2.90 -20.40
CA VAL A 474 14.78 2.39 -20.55
C VAL A 474 14.72 1.43 -21.73
N GLN A 475 14.42 0.16 -21.49
CA GLN A 475 14.34 -0.85 -22.55
C GLN A 475 12.93 -0.98 -23.13
N LYS A 476 11.90 -0.89 -22.28
CA LYS A 476 10.49 -0.92 -22.68
C LYS A 476 9.67 -0.01 -21.76
N LEU A 477 8.70 0.68 -22.34
CA LEU A 477 7.60 1.35 -21.65
C LEU A 477 6.33 0.52 -21.86
N LEU A 478 5.67 0.20 -20.75
CA LEU A 478 4.44 -0.59 -20.72
C LEU A 478 3.32 0.23 -20.11
N PHE A 479 2.23 0.37 -20.85
CA PHE A 479 0.95 0.82 -20.34
C PHE A 479 0.14 -0.36 -19.87
N ILE A 480 -0.41 -0.27 -18.66
CA ILE A 480 -1.14 -1.35 -18.02
C ILE A 480 -2.62 -0.99 -18.05
N HIS A 481 -3.39 -1.83 -18.74
CA HIS A 481 -4.81 -1.64 -18.97
C HIS A 481 -5.53 -2.95 -18.62
N SER A 482 -5.92 -3.07 -17.34
CA SER A 482 -6.39 -4.33 -16.77
C SER A 482 -5.34 -5.43 -17.02
N ASN A 483 -5.72 -6.56 -17.59
CA ASN A 483 -4.83 -7.68 -17.88
C ASN A 483 -3.98 -7.50 -19.15
N GLU A 484 -4.22 -6.47 -19.96
CA GLU A 484 -3.45 -6.20 -21.19
C GLU A 484 -2.29 -5.22 -20.96
N ARG A 485 -1.14 -5.55 -21.55
CA ARG A 485 0.08 -4.74 -21.51
C ARG A 485 0.32 -4.15 -22.91
N LYS A 486 0.11 -2.84 -23.06
CA LYS A 486 0.29 -2.13 -24.34
C LYS A 486 1.67 -1.47 -24.35
N HIS A 487 2.44 -1.66 -25.41
CA HIS A 487 3.73 -1.00 -25.56
C HIS A 487 3.55 0.48 -25.92
N LEU A 488 4.15 1.37 -25.13
CA LEU A 488 4.24 2.80 -25.45
C LEU A 488 5.63 3.13 -26.01
N LYS A 489 5.68 4.20 -26.83
CA LYS A 489 6.94 4.80 -27.29
C LYS A 489 7.42 5.89 -26.34
N THR A 490 6.50 6.71 -25.86
CA THR A 490 6.71 7.85 -24.95
C THR A 490 5.64 7.86 -23.86
N ALA A 491 5.94 8.48 -22.72
CA ALA A 491 5.00 8.78 -21.64
C ALA A 491 5.26 10.20 -21.13
N HIS A 492 4.20 10.92 -20.78
CA HIS A 492 4.23 12.36 -20.47
C HIS A 492 3.90 12.65 -19.00
N ALA A 493 4.10 13.89 -18.55
CA ALA A 493 3.67 14.34 -17.23
C ALA A 493 2.20 14.00 -16.96
N GLY A 494 1.93 13.39 -15.80
CA GLY A 494 0.64 12.86 -15.37
C GLY A 494 0.36 11.41 -15.74
N ASP A 495 1.16 10.77 -16.60
CA ASP A 495 1.05 9.34 -16.88
C ASP A 495 1.57 8.45 -15.74
N ILE A 496 0.90 7.32 -15.56
CA ILE A 496 1.35 6.18 -14.75
C ILE A 496 1.72 5.05 -15.71
N VAL A 497 2.97 4.62 -15.70
CA VAL A 497 3.53 3.62 -16.64
C VAL A 497 4.52 2.69 -15.95
N SER A 498 4.73 1.50 -16.53
CA SER A 498 5.72 0.53 -16.09
C SER A 498 6.98 0.61 -16.97
N LEU A 499 8.13 0.87 -16.33
CA LEU A 499 9.46 0.84 -16.94
C LEU A 499 10.09 -0.54 -16.79
N VAL A 500 10.67 -1.05 -17.88
CA VAL A 500 11.46 -2.28 -17.90
C VAL A 500 12.91 -1.98 -18.26
N GLY A 501 13.85 -2.62 -17.59
CA GLY A 501 15.30 -2.54 -17.85
C GLY A 501 16.06 -1.60 -16.91
N VAL A 502 15.37 -0.87 -16.04
CA VAL A 502 15.99 -0.08 -14.96
C VAL A 502 16.52 -1.03 -13.88
N LYS A 503 17.79 -0.88 -13.48
CA LYS A 503 18.46 -1.69 -12.46
C LYS A 503 18.67 -0.88 -11.18
N ASP A 504 18.83 -1.56 -10.05
CA ASP A 504 19.11 -0.97 -8.72
C ASP A 504 18.08 0.05 -8.20
N ILE A 505 16.90 0.09 -8.83
CA ILE A 505 15.76 0.88 -8.40
C ILE A 505 15.03 0.21 -7.23
N ILE A 506 14.57 1.02 -6.28
CA ILE A 506 13.69 0.60 -5.18
C ILE A 506 12.43 1.49 -5.16
N THR A 507 11.39 1.03 -4.48
CA THR A 507 10.18 1.83 -4.23
C THR A 507 10.53 3.07 -3.41
N GLY A 508 10.12 4.25 -3.88
CA GLY A 508 10.48 5.57 -3.36
C GLY A 508 11.56 6.31 -4.17
N ASP A 509 12.19 5.68 -5.16
CA ASP A 509 13.24 6.32 -5.97
C ASP A 509 12.70 7.39 -6.92
N THR A 510 13.45 8.49 -7.02
CA THR A 510 13.24 9.49 -8.08
C THR A 510 14.06 9.14 -9.32
N ILE A 511 13.39 9.15 -10.47
CA ILE A 511 13.98 9.08 -11.79
C ILE A 511 13.95 10.48 -12.42
N CYS A 512 15.09 10.98 -12.86
CA CYS A 512 15.24 12.33 -13.43
C CYS A 512 16.29 12.40 -14.56
N ASP A 513 16.50 13.58 -15.12
CA ASP A 513 17.62 13.87 -16.04
C ASP A 513 18.94 14.03 -15.27
N GLU A 514 20.03 13.46 -15.80
CA GLU A 514 21.38 13.56 -15.23
C GLU A 514 21.87 15.01 -15.12
N LYS A 515 21.48 15.88 -16.05
CA LYS A 515 21.85 17.31 -16.04
C LYS A 515 21.09 18.12 -14.98
N HIS A 516 19.94 17.61 -14.54
CA HIS A 516 19.04 18.26 -13.60
C HIS A 516 18.63 17.25 -12.52
N PRO A 517 19.57 16.84 -11.64
CA PRO A 517 19.26 15.89 -10.58
C PRO A 517 18.23 16.50 -9.64
N ILE A 518 17.06 15.88 -9.59
CA ILE A 518 15.96 16.24 -8.70
C ILE A 518 15.78 15.09 -7.70
N MET A 519 15.54 15.44 -6.43
CA MET A 519 15.10 14.49 -5.42
C MET A 519 13.67 14.87 -5.02
N LEU A 520 12.73 14.02 -5.40
CA LEU A 520 11.36 14.08 -4.93
C LEU A 520 11.28 13.53 -3.51
N GLU A 521 10.21 13.87 -2.80
CA GLU A 521 10.01 13.53 -1.38
C GLU A 521 10.05 12.01 -1.14
N SER A 522 11.08 11.55 -0.41
CA SER A 522 11.30 10.14 -0.12
C SER A 522 10.21 9.55 0.79
N ILE A 523 9.96 8.25 0.62
CA ILE A 523 9.07 7.49 1.50
C ILE A 523 9.90 6.97 2.67
N ASP A 524 9.65 7.48 3.87
CA ASP A 524 10.23 6.93 5.09
C ASP A 524 9.51 5.61 5.42
N PHE A 525 10.28 4.51 5.42
CA PHE A 525 9.76 3.19 5.75
C PHE A 525 9.97 2.89 7.23
N PRO A 526 8.92 2.50 7.98
CA PRO A 526 9.08 2.10 9.38
C PRO A 526 9.98 0.87 9.49
N GLU A 527 10.65 0.72 10.64
CA GLU A 527 11.45 -0.47 10.89
C GLU A 527 10.56 -1.71 11.06
N PRO A 528 10.96 -2.89 10.53
CA PRO A 528 10.20 -4.12 10.71
C PRO A 528 10.11 -4.50 12.18
N VAL A 529 8.96 -4.99 12.61
CA VAL A 529 8.67 -5.25 14.02
C VAL A 529 8.74 -6.74 14.38
N ILE A 530 8.33 -7.64 13.49
CA ILE A 530 8.33 -9.09 13.75
C ILE A 530 9.41 -9.75 12.91
N SER A 531 10.17 -10.67 13.51
CA SER A 531 11.16 -11.50 12.83
C SER A 531 10.78 -12.99 12.90
N LEU A 532 10.98 -13.72 11.79
CA LEU A 532 10.63 -15.12 11.61
C LEU A 532 11.83 -15.88 11.03
N ARG A 533 12.21 -16.99 11.66
CA ARG A 533 13.21 -17.92 11.10
C ARG A 533 12.60 -18.67 9.93
N VAL A 534 13.31 -18.72 8.80
CA VAL A 534 12.91 -19.46 7.61
C VAL A 534 14.04 -20.34 7.10
N GLU A 535 13.70 -21.55 6.72
CA GLU A 535 14.63 -22.53 6.16
C GLU A 535 13.98 -23.22 4.95
N PRO A 536 14.72 -23.51 3.89
CA PRO A 536 14.18 -24.30 2.79
C PRO A 536 13.92 -25.75 3.24
N GLU A 537 12.98 -26.44 2.60
CA GLU A 537 12.74 -27.86 2.87
C GLU A 537 13.90 -28.75 2.41
N ASP A 538 14.55 -28.36 1.31
CA ASP A 538 15.82 -28.90 0.80
C ASP A 538 16.94 -27.86 1.00
N GLY A 539 18.00 -28.23 1.72
CA GLY A 539 19.15 -27.36 1.96
C GLY A 539 19.86 -26.89 0.69
N ASN A 540 19.72 -27.61 -0.44
CA ASN A 540 20.28 -27.21 -1.73
C ASN A 540 19.58 -25.97 -2.33
N GLU A 541 18.36 -25.64 -1.89
CA GLU A 541 17.61 -24.49 -2.40
C GLU A 541 17.86 -23.19 -1.61
N LEU A 542 18.75 -23.20 -0.61
CA LEU A 542 19.04 -22.04 0.26
C LEU A 542 19.45 -20.77 -0.53
N GLU A 543 20.34 -20.90 -1.51
CA GLU A 543 20.79 -19.76 -2.33
C GLU A 543 19.62 -19.20 -3.18
N ARG A 544 18.81 -20.09 -3.76
CA ARG A 544 17.62 -19.75 -4.55
C ARG A 544 16.54 -19.08 -3.69
N MET A 545 16.34 -19.53 -2.46
CA MET A 545 15.46 -18.92 -1.47
C MET A 545 15.92 -17.49 -1.10
N CYS A 546 17.20 -17.32 -0.79
CA CYS A 546 17.80 -16.01 -0.52
C CYS A 546 17.66 -15.04 -1.71
N ASP A 547 17.80 -15.53 -2.95
CA ASP A 547 17.59 -14.72 -4.16
C ASP A 547 16.13 -14.32 -4.39
N VAL A 548 15.16 -15.15 -3.98
CA VAL A 548 13.74 -14.79 -4.01
C VAL A 548 13.44 -13.73 -2.95
N PHE A 549 13.90 -13.92 -1.71
CA PHE A 549 13.72 -12.91 -0.66
C PHE A 549 14.38 -11.57 -1.00
N ARG A 550 15.57 -11.56 -1.64
CA ARG A 550 16.21 -10.32 -2.15
C ARG A 550 15.38 -9.60 -3.22
N LYS A 551 14.50 -10.29 -3.95
CA LYS A 551 13.54 -9.66 -4.88
C LYS A 551 12.39 -9.04 -4.08
N PHE A 552 11.83 -9.78 -3.12
CA PHE A 552 10.78 -9.23 -2.25
C PHE A 552 11.24 -8.03 -1.41
N MET A 553 12.50 -7.97 -0.95
CA MET A 553 13.06 -6.76 -0.31
C MET A 553 13.13 -5.52 -1.23
N LYS A 554 13.13 -5.70 -2.57
CA LYS A 554 13.11 -4.59 -3.55
C LYS A 554 11.68 -4.16 -3.88
N GLU A 555 10.76 -5.12 -3.91
CA GLU A 555 9.32 -4.91 -4.04
C GLU A 555 8.76 -4.18 -2.80
N ASP A 556 9.10 -4.65 -1.61
CA ASP A 556 8.71 -4.05 -0.32
C ASP A 556 9.93 -3.74 0.58
N PRO A 557 10.39 -2.47 0.62
CA PRO A 557 11.36 -1.97 1.60
C PRO A 557 11.05 -2.19 3.09
N SER A 558 9.80 -2.47 3.49
CA SER A 558 9.44 -2.82 4.87
C SER A 558 9.68 -4.30 5.21
N PHE A 559 10.00 -5.12 4.20
CA PHE A 559 10.48 -6.48 4.37
C PHE A 559 12.01 -6.49 4.37
N ARG A 560 12.62 -7.07 5.42
CA ARG A 560 14.08 -7.26 5.52
C ARG A 560 14.42 -8.75 5.63
N MET A 561 15.58 -9.14 5.12
CA MET A 561 16.17 -10.48 5.33
C MET A 561 17.62 -10.30 5.75
N TYR A 562 18.05 -11.08 6.76
CA TYR A 562 19.45 -11.22 7.14
C TYR A 562 19.77 -12.67 7.54
N MET A 563 21.04 -13.05 7.47
CA MET A 563 21.52 -14.33 8.00
C MET A 563 22.30 -14.07 9.29
N LYS A 564 22.04 -14.84 10.35
CA LYS A 564 22.83 -14.77 11.58
C LYS A 564 24.17 -15.46 11.36
N ALA A 565 25.29 -14.73 11.52
CA ALA A 565 26.63 -15.26 11.32
C ALA A 565 27.01 -16.41 12.28
N GLU A 566 26.39 -16.46 13.46
CA GLU A 566 26.66 -17.46 14.51
C GLU A 566 26.00 -18.82 14.24
N THR A 567 24.77 -18.80 13.68
CA THR A 567 23.94 -20.01 13.50
C THR A 567 23.71 -20.36 12.03
N ASN A 568 24.10 -19.48 11.09
CA ASN A 568 23.74 -19.52 9.67
C ASN A 568 22.22 -19.60 9.40
N GLU A 569 21.40 -19.23 10.38
CA GLU A 569 19.94 -19.17 10.24
C GLU A 569 19.53 -17.96 9.40
N THR A 570 18.64 -18.17 8.42
CA THR A 570 18.01 -17.07 7.68
C THR A 570 16.81 -16.56 8.45
N ILE A 571 16.78 -15.25 8.69
CA ILE A 571 15.70 -14.55 9.37
C ILE A 571 15.11 -13.53 8.39
N ILE A 572 13.79 -13.53 8.32
CA ILE A 572 13.00 -12.52 7.60
C ILE A 572 12.22 -11.68 8.60
N SER A 573 12.11 -10.39 8.33
CA SER A 573 11.48 -9.41 9.22
C SER A 573 10.47 -8.57 8.47
N GLY A 574 9.33 -8.27 9.09
CA GLY A 574 8.23 -7.54 8.46
C GLY A 574 7.33 -6.78 9.44
N MET A 575 6.30 -6.14 8.90
CA MET A 575 5.38 -5.27 9.64
C MET A 575 4.35 -6.02 10.51
N GLY A 576 4.13 -7.31 10.25
CA GLY A 576 3.07 -8.09 10.89
C GLY A 576 3.16 -9.59 10.59
N GLU A 577 2.42 -10.38 11.36
CA GLU A 577 2.34 -11.85 11.20
C GLU A 577 1.72 -12.20 9.84
N LEU A 578 0.63 -11.51 9.45
CA LEU A 578 -0.05 -11.74 8.17
C LEU A 578 0.84 -11.37 6.98
N HIS A 579 1.64 -10.29 7.11
CA HIS A 579 2.63 -9.90 6.10
C HIS A 579 3.64 -11.03 5.88
N LEU A 580 4.31 -11.52 6.93
CA LEU A 580 5.30 -12.59 6.80
C LEU A 580 4.71 -13.91 6.27
N ASP A 581 3.51 -14.28 6.71
CA ASP A 581 2.78 -15.44 6.18
C ASP A 581 2.53 -15.35 4.67
N ILE A 582 2.15 -14.16 4.18
CA ILE A 582 1.89 -13.94 2.75
C ILE A 582 3.20 -13.99 1.95
N ILE A 583 4.30 -13.45 2.46
CA ILE A 583 5.61 -13.56 1.80
C ILE A 583 6.04 -15.03 1.71
N VAL A 584 5.90 -15.82 2.78
CA VAL A 584 6.23 -17.26 2.77
C VAL A 584 5.33 -18.05 1.82
N ASP A 585 4.02 -17.78 1.79
CA ASP A 585 3.12 -18.45 0.85
C ASP A 585 3.39 -18.05 -0.61
N ARG A 586 3.75 -16.78 -0.89
CA ARG A 586 4.23 -16.35 -2.22
C ARG A 586 5.49 -17.10 -2.64
N VAL A 587 6.48 -17.30 -1.75
CA VAL A 587 7.66 -18.15 -2.04
C VAL A 587 7.23 -19.57 -2.43
N ARG A 588 6.31 -20.18 -1.68
CA ARG A 588 5.80 -21.54 -1.94
C ARG A 588 5.05 -21.64 -3.26
N ARG A 589 4.17 -20.69 -3.60
CA ARG A 589 3.29 -20.76 -4.78
C ARG A 589 3.90 -20.18 -6.06
N GLU A 590 4.54 -19.02 -6.00
CA GLU A 590 5.09 -18.34 -7.19
C GLU A 590 6.40 -18.97 -7.66
N TYR A 591 7.24 -19.41 -6.72
CA TYR A 591 8.58 -19.94 -7.01
C TYR A 591 8.70 -21.47 -6.83
N GLY A 592 7.66 -22.11 -6.28
CA GLY A 592 7.63 -23.56 -6.04
C GLY A 592 8.58 -24.03 -4.94
N LEU A 593 9.03 -23.13 -4.06
CA LEU A 593 10.04 -23.39 -3.04
C LEU A 593 9.39 -23.80 -1.71
N GLY A 594 9.67 -25.01 -1.24
CA GLY A 594 9.27 -25.45 0.09
C GLY A 594 10.03 -24.65 1.16
N VAL A 595 9.32 -23.93 2.03
CA VAL A 595 9.91 -23.16 3.14
C VAL A 595 9.26 -23.57 4.45
N LYS A 596 10.07 -23.97 5.42
CA LYS A 596 9.70 -24.19 6.83
C LYS A 596 9.86 -22.89 7.60
N THR A 597 8.87 -22.61 8.45
CA THR A 597 8.82 -21.43 9.33
C THR A 597 9.03 -21.85 10.77
N GLY A 598 9.94 -21.18 11.47
CA GLY A 598 10.06 -21.30 12.93
C GLY A 598 8.93 -20.56 13.66
N SER A 599 9.02 -20.46 14.98
CA SER A 599 8.21 -19.50 15.74
C SER A 599 8.73 -18.07 15.50
N PRO A 600 7.88 -17.04 15.45
CA PRO A 600 8.32 -15.65 15.50
C PRO A 600 9.24 -15.40 16.70
N GLN A 601 10.30 -14.62 16.50
CA GLN A 601 11.25 -14.21 17.54
C GLN A 601 11.30 -12.68 17.62
N VAL A 602 11.42 -12.19 18.85
CA VAL A 602 11.57 -10.77 19.15
C VAL A 602 13.06 -10.41 19.19
N GLU A 603 13.40 -9.26 18.60
CA GLU A 603 14.77 -8.75 18.61
C GLU A 603 15.05 -8.00 19.90
N PHE A 604 15.58 -8.73 20.89
CA PHE A 604 16.13 -8.16 22.12
C PHE A 604 17.43 -7.39 21.83
N LYS A 605 17.80 -6.51 22.75
CA LYS A 605 19.09 -5.82 22.80
C LYS A 605 19.72 -5.98 24.19
N GLU A 606 20.95 -5.54 24.36
CA GLU A 606 21.65 -5.53 25.64
C GLU A 606 22.12 -4.11 26.01
N THR A 607 22.30 -3.82 27.29
CA THR A 607 22.94 -2.57 27.74
C THR A 607 23.64 -2.72 29.09
N PHE A 608 24.56 -1.80 29.36
CA PHE A 608 25.36 -1.74 30.59
C PHE A 608 24.52 -1.12 31.72
N VAL A 609 24.68 -1.60 32.96
CA VAL A 609 23.95 -1.06 34.13
C VAL A 609 24.73 0.05 34.85
N LYS A 610 26.06 0.03 34.76
CA LYS A 610 26.97 0.95 35.47
C LYS A 610 28.11 1.37 34.56
N ALA A 611 28.67 2.55 34.82
CA ALA A 611 29.92 2.96 34.19
C ALA A 611 31.12 2.24 34.82
N VAL A 612 32.06 1.77 34.00
CA VAL A 612 33.21 0.95 34.41
C VAL A 612 34.47 1.36 33.64
N HIS A 613 35.61 1.33 34.32
CA HIS A 613 36.94 1.40 33.70
C HIS A 613 37.42 -0.01 33.38
N ALA A 614 37.78 -0.26 32.12
CA ALA A 614 38.20 -1.58 31.65
C ALA A 614 39.60 -1.53 31.03
N GLU A 615 40.47 -2.44 31.43
CA GLU A 615 41.82 -2.60 30.88
C GLU A 615 41.89 -3.90 30.06
N GLY A 616 42.20 -3.79 28.77
CA GLY A 616 42.39 -4.93 27.88
C GLY A 616 43.83 -5.00 27.43
N ARG A 617 44.52 -6.12 27.70
CA ARG A 617 45.91 -6.33 27.31
C ARG A 617 46.07 -7.66 26.58
N TYR A 618 46.41 -7.60 25.30
CA TYR A 618 46.75 -8.74 24.47
C TYR A 618 48.27 -8.79 24.26
N VAL A 619 48.91 -9.86 24.72
CA VAL A 619 50.33 -10.14 24.47
C VAL A 619 50.48 -11.57 24.03
N ARG A 620 50.90 -11.80 22.78
CA ARG A 620 51.13 -13.14 22.24
C ARG A 620 52.42 -13.19 21.43
N GLN A 621 53.25 -14.17 21.73
CA GLN A 621 54.57 -14.35 21.13
C GLN A 621 54.65 -15.76 20.51
N SER A 622 54.05 -15.92 19.33
CA SER A 622 53.92 -17.21 18.64
C SER A 622 54.84 -17.30 17.43
N GLY A 623 56.12 -17.61 17.68
CA GLY A 623 57.12 -18.05 16.67
C GLY A 623 57.53 -17.07 15.56
N GLY A 624 56.80 -15.97 15.36
CA GLY A 624 57.05 -14.92 14.38
C GLY A 624 56.96 -13.52 14.98
N ARG A 625 56.46 -12.53 14.22
CA ARG A 625 56.19 -11.18 14.76
C ARG A 625 55.31 -11.26 16.01
N GLY A 626 55.70 -10.55 17.07
CA GLY A 626 54.89 -10.46 18.27
C GLY A 626 53.60 -9.72 18.01
N GLN A 627 52.62 -9.94 18.88
CA GLN A 627 51.37 -9.18 18.92
C GLN A 627 51.20 -8.56 20.30
N TYR A 628 51.17 -7.23 20.33
CA TYR A 628 51.03 -6.41 21.53
C TYR A 628 49.96 -5.33 21.34
N GLY A 629 48.92 -5.36 22.15
CA GLY A 629 47.91 -4.30 22.23
C GLY A 629 47.48 -4.10 23.67
N HIS A 630 47.40 -2.86 24.13
CA HIS A 630 46.94 -2.52 25.48
C HIS A 630 46.10 -1.25 25.45
N VAL A 631 44.87 -1.34 25.93
CA VAL A 631 43.87 -0.26 25.93
C VAL A 631 43.22 -0.10 27.30
N LYS A 632 42.94 1.14 27.68
CA LYS A 632 42.12 1.50 28.84
C LYS A 632 40.90 2.29 28.36
N LEU A 633 39.74 1.69 28.61
CA LEU A 633 38.44 2.21 28.20
C LEU A 633 37.67 2.68 29.43
N TYR A 634 36.86 3.71 29.26
CA TYR A 634 35.75 4.03 30.14
C TYR A 634 34.46 3.77 29.38
N ILE A 635 33.64 2.85 29.88
CA ILE A 635 32.38 2.47 29.26
C ILE A 635 31.26 2.95 30.17
N GLU A 636 30.37 3.79 29.66
CA GLU A 636 29.22 4.34 30.40
C GLU A 636 27.91 4.08 29.64
N PRO A 637 26.80 3.74 30.31
CA PRO A 637 25.49 3.69 29.67
C PRO A 637 24.97 5.10 29.36
N LEU A 638 24.21 5.22 28.27
CA LEU A 638 23.57 6.45 27.81
C LEU A 638 22.06 6.43 28.04
N GLU A 639 21.41 7.56 27.75
CA GLU A 639 19.94 7.62 27.66
C GLU A 639 19.42 6.73 26.51
N GLN A 640 18.23 6.18 26.69
CA GLN A 640 17.65 5.23 25.74
C GLN A 640 17.50 5.82 24.33
N GLY A 641 17.91 5.07 23.32
CA GLY A 641 17.90 5.53 21.93
C GLY A 641 19.12 6.36 21.51
N SER A 642 20.10 6.59 22.38
CA SER A 642 21.38 7.22 22.02
C SER A 642 22.26 6.34 21.12
N GLY A 643 22.01 5.01 21.10
CA GLY A 643 22.80 4.07 20.31
C GLY A 643 24.20 3.86 20.87
N VAL A 644 25.17 3.58 19.99
CA VAL A 644 26.57 3.33 20.38
C VAL A 644 27.45 4.51 19.99
N GLU A 645 27.96 5.23 20.98
CA GLU A 645 28.95 6.31 20.79
C GLU A 645 30.37 5.79 21.06
N PHE A 646 31.33 6.20 20.22
CA PHE A 646 32.77 6.06 20.51
C PHE A 646 33.42 7.44 20.60
N ARG A 647 34.26 7.65 21.61
CA ARG A 647 35.06 8.88 21.78
C ARG A 647 36.50 8.52 22.07
N SER A 648 37.43 9.25 21.48
CA SER A 648 38.85 9.17 21.81
C SER A 648 39.25 10.38 22.65
N ASN A 649 39.83 10.14 23.82
CA ASN A 649 40.36 11.16 24.72
C ASN A 649 41.82 10.85 25.11
N ILE A 650 42.60 10.36 24.14
CA ILE A 650 44.03 10.05 24.31
C ILE A 650 44.82 11.35 24.51
N THR A 651 45.64 11.39 25.55
CA THR A 651 46.65 12.44 25.74
C THR A 651 48.01 12.04 25.17
N CYS A 652 48.75 13.01 24.62
CA CYS A 652 50.16 12.90 24.22
C CYS A 652 50.57 11.70 23.33
N GLY A 653 49.67 11.14 22.52
CA GLY A 653 50.01 10.11 21.54
C GLY A 653 50.33 8.72 22.12
N ALA A 654 49.81 8.41 23.31
CA ALA A 654 49.98 7.10 23.97
C ALA A 654 49.57 5.89 23.11
N ILE A 655 48.68 6.09 22.13
CA ILE A 655 48.41 5.18 21.02
C ILE A 655 48.46 5.99 19.71
N PRO A 656 49.18 5.54 18.66
CA PRO A 656 49.15 6.15 17.33
C PRO A 656 47.73 6.22 16.74
N GLN A 657 47.38 7.34 16.10
CA GLN A 657 46.04 7.55 15.52
C GLN A 657 45.62 6.46 14.52
N ALA A 658 46.58 5.83 13.82
CA ALA A 658 46.33 4.73 12.89
C ALA A 658 45.66 3.50 13.54
N PHE A 659 45.84 3.27 14.85
CA PHE A 659 45.23 2.12 15.54
C PHE A 659 43.87 2.44 16.20
N ILE A 660 43.45 3.72 16.26
CA ILE A 660 42.16 4.11 16.85
C ILE A 660 40.97 3.48 16.11
N PRO A 661 40.93 3.43 14.76
CA PRO A 661 39.84 2.76 14.04
C PRO A 661 39.71 1.27 14.38
N ALA A 662 40.83 0.56 14.58
CA ALA A 662 40.82 -0.87 14.94
C ALA A 662 40.32 -1.11 16.38
N ILE A 663 40.54 -0.15 17.29
CA ILE A 663 39.95 -0.15 18.64
C ILE A 663 38.45 0.09 18.54
N GLU A 664 38.02 1.11 17.79
CA GLU A 664 36.59 1.40 17.60
C GLU A 664 35.85 0.22 16.95
N GLU A 665 36.43 -0.40 15.92
CA GLU A 665 35.89 -1.58 15.25
C GLU A 665 35.80 -2.77 16.22
N GLY A 666 36.84 -3.04 17.02
CA GLY A 666 36.83 -4.12 18.02
C GLY A 666 35.76 -3.94 19.11
N ALA A 667 35.48 -2.70 19.52
CA ALA A 667 34.36 -2.39 20.41
C ALA A 667 33.01 -2.57 19.71
N ARG A 668 32.83 -1.99 18.51
CA ARG A 668 31.60 -2.12 17.72
C ARG A 668 31.29 -3.57 17.32
N GLN A 669 32.30 -4.42 17.09
CA GLN A 669 32.11 -5.85 16.83
C GLN A 669 31.62 -6.58 18.08
N GLN A 670 32.29 -6.42 19.23
CA GLN A 670 31.87 -7.09 20.47
C GLN A 670 30.46 -6.64 20.91
N PHE A 671 30.07 -5.39 20.61
CA PHE A 671 28.70 -4.94 20.81
C PHE A 671 27.68 -5.57 19.85
N LYS A 672 28.04 -5.91 18.61
CA LYS A 672 27.14 -6.67 17.70
C LYS A 672 26.97 -8.12 18.13
N GLU A 673 28.02 -8.76 18.64
CA GLU A 673 28.03 -10.15 19.13
C GLU A 673 27.33 -10.32 20.49
N GLY A 674 27.04 -9.23 21.20
CA GLY A 674 26.47 -9.24 22.55
C GLY A 674 27.45 -9.70 23.63
N LEU A 675 26.99 -9.65 24.89
CA LEU A 675 27.79 -9.93 26.09
C LEU A 675 27.14 -10.95 27.03
N LEU A 676 25.81 -11.00 27.08
CA LEU A 676 25.04 -11.81 28.02
C LEU A 676 24.29 -12.98 27.34
N ALA A 677 23.57 -12.70 26.25
CA ALA A 677 22.71 -13.65 25.55
C ALA A 677 22.82 -13.54 24.02
N HIS A 678 23.92 -12.98 23.53
CA HIS A 678 24.22 -12.75 22.11
C HIS A 678 23.22 -11.83 21.38
N TYR A 679 22.79 -10.76 22.07
CA TYR A 679 21.99 -9.70 21.46
C TYR A 679 22.78 -8.39 21.33
N PRO A 680 22.53 -7.57 20.28
CA PRO A 680 23.27 -6.34 20.07
C PRO A 680 23.17 -5.37 21.25
N VAL A 681 24.33 -4.87 21.70
CA VAL A 681 24.44 -3.87 22.75
C VAL A 681 24.09 -2.49 22.20
N THR A 682 23.27 -1.72 22.92
CA THR A 682 22.85 -0.36 22.58
C THR A 682 22.91 0.55 23.81
N ASP A 683 22.87 1.86 23.54
CA ASP A 683 22.79 2.94 24.52
C ASP A 683 24.02 2.95 25.45
N VAL A 684 25.20 2.99 24.83
CA VAL A 684 26.51 2.92 25.50
C VAL A 684 27.50 3.89 24.83
N ARG A 685 28.27 4.61 25.63
CA ARG A 685 29.46 5.34 25.18
C ARG A 685 30.72 4.61 25.61
N VAL A 686 31.64 4.41 24.67
CA VAL A 686 33.02 3.97 24.94
C VAL A 686 33.95 5.15 24.76
N THR A 687 34.66 5.53 25.82
CA THR A 687 35.71 6.55 25.79
C THR A 687 37.06 5.88 25.93
N LEU A 688 37.91 5.97 24.91
CA LEU A 688 39.31 5.53 24.98
C LEU A 688 40.12 6.57 25.75
N LEU A 689 40.60 6.20 26.94
CA LEU A 689 41.33 7.10 27.84
C LEU A 689 42.84 7.07 27.59
N ASP A 690 43.41 5.86 27.54
CA ASP A 690 44.85 5.62 27.60
C ASP A 690 45.17 4.23 27.03
N GLY A 691 46.44 3.92 26.86
CA GLY A 691 46.93 2.59 26.48
C GLY A 691 48.42 2.61 26.17
N THR A 692 48.96 1.46 25.80
CA THR A 692 50.38 1.37 25.40
C THR A 692 50.54 0.55 24.14
N PHE A 693 51.55 0.89 23.34
CA PHE A 693 51.94 0.17 22.13
C PHE A 693 53.41 -0.21 22.18
N HIS A 694 53.80 -1.21 21.38
CA HIS A 694 55.20 -1.57 21.14
C HIS A 694 55.52 -1.33 19.67
N ILE A 695 56.61 -0.61 19.38
CA ILE A 695 56.92 -0.09 18.04
C ILE A 695 57.01 -1.20 16.98
N VAL A 696 57.45 -2.41 17.36
CA VAL A 696 57.69 -3.54 16.44
C VAL A 696 56.58 -4.59 16.49
N ASP A 697 55.92 -4.77 17.63
CA ASP A 697 54.97 -5.88 17.88
C ASP A 697 53.50 -5.42 17.98
N SER A 698 53.22 -4.11 17.94
CA SER A 698 51.84 -3.64 17.85
C SER A 698 51.28 -3.78 16.45
N SER A 699 50.02 -4.21 16.39
CA SER A 699 49.25 -4.40 15.17
C SER A 699 47.78 -4.08 15.43
N GLU A 700 47.06 -3.71 14.37
CA GLU A 700 45.62 -3.45 14.40
C GLU A 700 44.86 -4.63 15.02
N PHE A 701 45.17 -5.86 14.61
CA PHE A 701 44.60 -7.09 15.18
C PHE A 701 44.84 -7.23 16.70
N ALA A 702 46.01 -6.86 17.21
CA ALA A 702 46.31 -6.93 18.64
C ALA A 702 45.50 -5.88 19.43
N PHE A 703 45.34 -4.67 18.90
CA PHE A 703 44.50 -3.62 19.50
C PHE A 703 43.01 -3.95 19.44
N HIS A 704 42.53 -4.48 18.32
CA HIS A 704 41.18 -5.01 18.15
C HIS A 704 40.90 -6.09 19.21
N THR A 705 41.73 -7.13 19.29
CA THR A 705 41.57 -8.24 20.24
C THR A 705 41.64 -7.78 21.69
N ALA A 706 42.56 -6.87 22.04
CA ALA A 706 42.65 -6.29 23.37
C ALA A 706 41.36 -5.53 23.74
N THR A 707 40.75 -4.83 22.79
CA THR A 707 39.50 -4.09 22.98
C THR A 707 38.31 -5.04 23.18
N THR A 708 38.20 -6.08 22.35
CA THR A 708 37.18 -7.14 22.51
C THR A 708 37.24 -7.77 23.91
N MET A 709 38.46 -8.04 24.41
CA MET A 709 38.66 -8.54 25.78
C MET A 709 38.24 -7.51 26.85
N ALA A 710 38.67 -6.25 26.73
CA ALA A 710 38.30 -5.18 27.66
C ALA A 710 36.77 -5.04 27.79
N VAL A 711 36.05 -4.97 26.67
CA VAL A 711 34.59 -4.82 26.65
C VAL A 711 33.90 -6.04 27.26
N ARG A 712 34.43 -7.26 27.05
CA ARG A 712 33.89 -8.50 27.62
C ARG A 712 34.05 -8.58 29.13
N ASP A 713 35.18 -8.13 29.68
CA ASP A 713 35.39 -8.12 31.13
C ASP A 713 34.66 -6.95 31.78
N ALA A 714 34.57 -5.78 31.12
CA ALA A 714 33.73 -4.66 31.53
C ALA A 714 32.26 -5.06 31.72
N GLY A 715 31.71 -5.86 30.80
CA GLY A 715 30.32 -6.33 30.89
C GLY A 715 30.04 -7.18 32.13
N LYS A 716 31.02 -7.98 32.58
CA LYS A 716 30.91 -8.78 33.81
C LYS A 716 30.90 -7.90 35.07
N GLU A 717 31.71 -6.85 35.09
CA GLU A 717 31.84 -5.94 36.25
C GLU A 717 30.70 -4.91 36.32
N ALA A 718 30.31 -4.33 35.19
CA ALA A 718 29.21 -3.37 35.10
C ALA A 718 27.84 -4.01 35.38
N GLY A 719 27.70 -5.28 34.99
CA GLY A 719 26.43 -5.97 34.85
C GLY A 719 25.71 -5.57 33.55
N ILE A 720 25.19 -6.57 32.83
CA ILE A 720 24.41 -6.38 31.61
C ILE A 720 22.94 -6.69 31.89
N LYS A 721 22.05 -5.87 31.32
CA LYS A 721 20.60 -6.15 31.26
C LYS A 721 20.17 -6.42 29.83
N LEU A 722 19.22 -7.34 29.71
CA LEU A 722 18.50 -7.55 28.45
C LEU A 722 17.43 -6.46 28.31
N LEU A 723 17.25 -5.97 27.10
CA LEU A 723 16.23 -5.00 26.70
C LEU A 723 15.24 -5.66 25.75
N GLU A 724 13.94 -5.51 26.00
CA GLU A 724 12.87 -5.90 25.08
C GLU A 724 12.31 -4.67 24.35
N PRO A 725 11.88 -4.81 23.08
CA PRO A 725 11.19 -3.74 22.38
C PRO A 725 9.78 -3.56 22.96
N ILE A 726 9.51 -2.34 23.38
CA ILE A 726 8.21 -1.91 23.86
C ILE A 726 7.48 -1.22 22.71
N MET A 727 6.30 -1.74 22.39
CA MET A 727 5.43 -1.17 21.38
C MET A 727 4.52 -0.14 22.03
N LYS A 728 4.37 1.03 21.42
CA LYS A 728 3.26 1.93 21.68
C LYS A 728 2.03 1.36 20.99
N VAL A 729 1.04 0.96 21.77
CA VAL A 729 -0.18 0.31 21.28
C VAL A 729 -1.34 1.28 21.44
N ASN A 730 -2.15 1.42 20.39
CA ASN A 730 -3.48 2.02 20.47
C ASN A 730 -4.51 0.91 20.21
N VAL A 731 -5.25 0.49 21.24
CA VAL A 731 -6.34 -0.49 21.10
C VAL A 731 -7.69 0.21 21.08
N VAL A 732 -8.36 0.20 19.93
CA VAL A 732 -9.72 0.71 19.76
C VAL A 732 -10.70 -0.44 19.98
N CYS A 733 -11.62 -0.28 20.93
CA CYS A 733 -12.59 -1.34 21.27
C CYS A 733 -13.94 -0.76 21.72
N PRO A 734 -15.07 -1.49 21.56
CA PRO A 734 -16.36 -1.05 22.08
C PRO A 734 -16.34 -0.87 23.60
N ALA A 735 -17.00 0.17 24.12
CA ALA A 735 -17.05 0.46 25.56
C ALA A 735 -17.61 -0.72 26.40
N ALA A 736 -18.47 -1.55 25.81
CA ALA A 736 -18.98 -2.77 26.44
C ALA A 736 -17.89 -3.83 26.73
N ASN A 737 -16.84 -3.88 25.91
CA ASN A 737 -15.76 -4.88 26.00
C ASN A 737 -14.46 -4.29 26.60
N PHE A 738 -14.42 -2.96 26.79
CA PHE A 738 -13.27 -2.19 27.27
C PHE A 738 -12.59 -2.78 28.50
N ASN A 739 -13.34 -3.17 29.54
CA ASN A 739 -12.76 -3.70 30.78
C ASN A 739 -12.02 -5.02 30.54
N THR A 740 -12.52 -5.87 29.64
CA THR A 740 -11.92 -7.16 29.30
C THR A 740 -10.67 -6.96 28.43
N VAL A 741 -10.72 -6.05 27.46
CA VAL A 741 -9.56 -5.68 26.61
C VAL A 741 -8.45 -5.05 27.45
N ARG A 742 -8.79 -4.11 28.34
CA ARG A 742 -7.85 -3.51 29.30
C ARG A 742 -7.25 -4.56 30.24
N GLY A 743 -8.07 -5.51 30.70
CA GLY A 743 -7.62 -6.64 31.51
C GLY A 743 -6.59 -7.51 30.81
N ASP A 744 -6.78 -7.79 29.51
CA ASP A 744 -5.81 -8.57 28.73
C ASP A 744 -4.51 -7.82 28.47
N LEU A 745 -4.57 -6.51 28.17
CA LEU A 745 -3.37 -5.68 28.03
C LEU A 745 -2.54 -5.68 29.32
N LEU A 746 -3.17 -5.52 30.49
CA LEU A 746 -2.49 -5.60 31.79
C LEU A 746 -1.92 -7.01 32.06
N ARG A 747 -2.63 -8.08 31.65
CA ARG A 747 -2.14 -9.46 31.72
C ARG A 747 -0.87 -9.68 30.89
N ARG A 748 -0.77 -9.01 29.73
CA ARG A 748 0.38 -8.98 28.81
C ARG A 748 1.49 -8.00 29.21
N ARG A 749 1.60 -7.66 30.50
CA ARG A 749 2.57 -6.68 31.03
C ARG A 749 2.47 -5.28 30.40
N GLY A 750 1.35 -4.98 29.75
CA GLY A 750 1.06 -3.68 29.16
C GLY A 750 0.77 -2.63 30.22
N GLN A 751 1.27 -1.42 30.00
CA GLN A 751 0.90 -0.23 30.76
C GLN A 751 -0.11 0.58 29.95
N VAL A 752 -1.07 1.21 30.63
CA VAL A 752 -2.11 2.04 29.99
C VAL A 752 -1.88 3.49 30.38
N ASP A 753 -1.45 4.30 29.41
CA ASP A 753 -1.06 5.70 29.61
C ASP A 753 -2.27 6.62 29.59
N THR A 754 -3.17 6.40 28.64
CA THR A 754 -4.32 7.29 28.40
C THR A 754 -5.48 6.50 27.82
N ILE A 755 -6.64 6.64 28.43
CA ILE A 755 -7.89 6.15 27.87
C ILE A 755 -8.59 7.35 27.24
N ARG A 756 -8.80 7.32 25.92
CA ARG A 756 -9.65 8.31 25.24
C ARG A 756 -11.02 7.69 24.99
N GLU A 757 -12.06 8.48 25.16
CA GLU A 757 -13.38 8.12 24.67
C GLU A 757 -13.41 8.49 23.18
N GLY A 758 -13.48 7.47 22.32
CA GLY A 758 -13.65 7.67 20.89
C GLY A 758 -15.12 7.93 20.57
N TYR A 759 -15.38 8.63 19.47
CA TYR A 759 -16.74 8.96 19.06
C TYR A 759 -17.53 7.69 18.68
N GLY A 760 -18.77 7.58 19.14
CA GLY A 760 -19.65 6.43 18.85
C GLY A 760 -19.58 5.27 19.86
N GLY A 761 -19.14 5.49 21.10
CA GLY A 761 -19.18 4.46 22.16
C GLY A 761 -18.07 3.42 22.07
N VAL A 762 -16.99 3.75 21.36
CA VAL A 762 -15.69 3.06 21.41
C VAL A 762 -14.77 3.75 22.41
N LYS A 763 -13.84 3.00 22.99
CA LYS A 763 -12.76 3.54 23.83
C LYS A 763 -11.43 3.14 23.22
N GLU A 764 -10.55 4.12 23.14
CA GLU A 764 -9.17 3.97 22.72
C GLU A 764 -8.30 3.80 23.96
N ILE A 765 -7.53 2.72 24.00
CA ILE A 765 -6.57 2.44 25.05
C ILE A 765 -5.19 2.71 24.46
N TYR A 766 -4.63 3.89 24.76
CA TYR A 766 -3.23 4.18 24.50
C TYR A 766 -2.39 3.63 25.64
N GLY A 767 -1.32 2.94 25.28
CA GLY A 767 -0.41 2.36 26.25
C GLY A 767 0.85 1.83 25.61
N THR A 768 1.64 1.14 26.42
CA THR A 768 2.88 0.51 25.99
C THR A 768 2.89 -0.96 26.38
N VAL A 769 3.16 -1.87 25.43
CA VAL A 769 3.15 -3.32 25.65
C VAL A 769 4.44 -3.95 25.09
N PRO A 770 5.09 -4.89 25.79
CA PRO A 770 6.22 -5.62 25.23
C PRO A 770 5.80 -6.46 24.02
N LEU A 771 6.54 -6.36 22.91
CA LEU A 771 6.18 -7.06 21.66
C LEU A 771 6.05 -8.59 21.84
N GLN A 772 6.85 -9.18 22.73
CA GLN A 772 6.83 -10.63 22.99
C GLN A 772 5.45 -11.13 23.46
N GLU A 773 4.70 -10.29 24.18
CA GLU A 773 3.38 -10.62 24.71
C GLU A 773 2.25 -10.38 23.68
N MET A 774 2.56 -9.71 22.56
CA MET A 774 1.61 -9.36 21.49
C MET A 774 1.47 -10.43 20.40
N SER A 775 2.24 -11.52 20.47
CA SER A 775 2.12 -12.67 19.56
C SER A 775 0.70 -13.24 19.56
N GLY A 776 0.07 -13.34 18.38
CA GLY A 776 -1.33 -13.77 18.23
C GLY A 776 -2.39 -12.84 18.83
N TYR A 777 -2.03 -11.63 19.30
CA TYR A 777 -2.96 -10.73 20.00
C TYR A 777 -4.19 -10.36 19.16
N MET A 778 -4.05 -10.25 17.84
CA MET A 778 -5.19 -9.91 16.96
C MET A 778 -6.33 -10.94 17.05
N THR A 779 -5.99 -12.22 17.15
CA THR A 779 -6.96 -13.32 17.27
C THR A 779 -7.69 -13.28 18.61
N GLU A 780 -6.95 -13.06 19.70
CA GLU A 780 -7.52 -13.01 21.05
C GLU A 780 -8.30 -11.71 21.29
N LEU A 781 -7.82 -10.57 20.79
CA LEU A 781 -8.53 -9.30 20.78
C LEU A 781 -9.85 -9.41 20.02
N ARG A 782 -9.87 -10.01 18.82
CA ARG A 782 -11.10 -10.27 18.07
C ARG A 782 -12.06 -11.17 18.86
N SER A 783 -11.59 -12.21 19.52
CA SER A 783 -12.43 -13.05 20.39
C SER A 783 -13.07 -12.24 21.54
N ILE A 784 -12.26 -11.50 22.30
CA ILE A 784 -12.69 -10.70 23.46
C ILE A 784 -13.63 -9.55 23.08
N SER A 785 -13.48 -9.00 21.87
CA SER A 785 -14.24 -7.84 21.37
C SER A 785 -15.42 -8.19 20.45
N GLN A 786 -15.71 -9.48 20.26
CA GLN A 786 -16.71 -9.97 19.30
C GLN A 786 -16.43 -9.47 17.86
N GLY A 787 -15.16 -9.47 17.46
CA GLY A 787 -14.67 -9.05 16.14
C GLY A 787 -14.47 -7.54 15.97
N ARG A 788 -14.92 -6.71 16.93
CA ARG A 788 -14.97 -5.23 16.81
C ARG A 788 -13.78 -4.48 17.39
N GLY A 789 -12.87 -5.20 18.02
CA GLY A 789 -11.65 -4.66 18.63
C GLY A 789 -10.50 -4.70 17.64
N PHE A 790 -9.78 -3.60 17.58
CA PHE A 790 -8.68 -3.37 16.66
C PHE A 790 -7.49 -2.76 17.40
N TYR A 791 -6.27 -3.02 16.95
CA TYR A 791 -5.10 -2.32 17.49
C TYR A 791 -4.13 -1.91 16.39
N THR A 792 -3.50 -0.76 16.59
CA THR A 792 -2.24 -0.42 15.92
C THR A 792 -1.11 -0.53 16.93
N MET A 793 0.09 -0.84 16.43
CA MET A 793 1.31 -0.82 17.23
C MET A 793 2.45 -0.17 16.45
N GLU A 794 3.19 0.70 17.13
CA GLU A 794 4.39 1.38 16.62
C GLU A 794 5.54 1.13 17.61
N MET A 795 6.78 1.09 17.15
CA MET A 795 7.92 0.93 18.05
C MET A 795 8.06 2.18 18.94
N SER A 796 8.14 2.01 20.26
CA SER A 796 8.27 3.12 21.22
C SER A 796 9.71 3.31 21.65
N HIS A 797 10.26 2.32 22.36
CA HIS A 797 11.60 2.33 22.93
C HIS A 797 12.00 0.92 23.36
N TYR A 798 13.25 0.74 23.77
CA TYR A 798 13.74 -0.49 24.39
C TYR A 798 13.73 -0.36 25.91
N HIS A 799 13.14 -1.33 26.62
CA HIS A 799 13.04 -1.30 28.08
C HIS A 799 13.68 -2.54 28.72
N PRO A 800 14.33 -2.41 29.89
CA PRO A 800 14.86 -3.56 30.63
C PRO A 800 13.82 -4.65 30.93
N VAL A 801 14.20 -5.89 30.62
CA VAL A 801 13.39 -7.09 30.82
C VAL A 801 13.29 -7.44 32.31
N PRO A 802 12.13 -7.93 32.82
CA PRO A 802 12.02 -8.42 34.20
C PRO A 802 13.01 -9.56 34.48
N PRO A 803 13.61 -9.66 35.69
CA PRO A 803 14.65 -10.64 36.00
C PRO A 803 14.26 -12.10 35.68
N THR A 804 13.00 -12.46 35.99
CA THR A 804 12.43 -13.80 35.75
C THR A 804 12.28 -14.16 34.27
N VAL A 805 12.21 -13.17 33.38
CA VAL A 805 12.18 -13.37 31.92
C VAL A 805 13.61 -13.36 31.37
N GLN A 806 14.49 -12.49 31.88
CA GLN A 806 15.92 -12.48 31.54
C GLN A 806 16.58 -13.85 31.83
N GLU A 807 16.36 -14.45 33.01
CA GLU A 807 16.87 -15.78 33.36
C GLU A 807 16.38 -16.89 32.42
N LYS A 808 15.10 -16.83 31.99
CA LYS A 808 14.53 -17.78 31.02
C LYS A 808 15.17 -17.64 29.64
N ILE A 809 15.40 -16.42 29.17
CA ILE A 809 16.03 -16.16 27.87
C ILE A 809 17.49 -16.63 27.90
N VAL A 810 18.27 -16.24 28.91
CA VAL A 810 19.67 -16.65 29.08
C VAL A 810 19.79 -18.19 29.14
N SER A 811 18.98 -18.85 29.96
CA SER A 811 18.99 -20.32 30.06
C SER A 811 18.52 -21.04 28.79
N SER A 812 17.61 -20.45 28.01
CA SER A 812 17.19 -20.99 26.71
C SER A 812 18.27 -20.85 25.63
N THR A 813 19.06 -19.77 25.68
CA THR A 813 20.15 -19.50 24.74
C THR A 813 21.34 -20.42 25.02
N LEU A 814 21.72 -20.58 26.29
CA LEU A 814 22.77 -21.52 26.72
C LEU A 814 22.46 -22.96 26.32
N LYS A 815 21.20 -23.40 26.44
CA LYS A 815 20.73 -24.74 26.02
C LYS A 815 20.73 -24.98 24.51
N ARG A 816 20.88 -23.95 23.67
CA ARG A 816 21.01 -24.10 22.21
C ARG A 816 22.47 -24.24 21.76
N GLN A 817 23.44 -23.98 22.64
CA GLN A 817 24.88 -24.07 22.35
C GLN A 817 25.50 -25.39 22.84
N THR A 818 24.77 -26.18 23.64
CA THR A 818 25.12 -27.54 24.09
C THR A 818 24.34 -28.60 23.34
#